data_AF-A0A433KAG6-F1
#
_entry.id   AF-A0A433KAG6-F1
#
_cell.length_a   1.000
_cell.length_b   1.000
_cell.length_c   1.000
_cell.angle_alpha   90.00
_cell.angle_beta   90.00
_cell.angle_gamma   90.00
#
_symmetry.space_group_name_H-M   'P 1'
#
loop_
_entity.id
_entity.type
_entity.pdbx_description
1 polymer ?
#
loop_
_entity_poly.entity_id
_entity_poly.type
_entity_poly.pdbx_seq_one_letter_code
_entity_poly.pdbx_strand_id
1 'polypeptide(L)'
;MLTEKQYAQIQSLLKERNLNVDMFRKQDINFEDGINEHVMWANENIYSHPYPDGSSKSHHGILHVARAAVYAVVMANFFRRYNDGVDQEFSNDSLKLTQIAMIFHDSARMSEGADWWDEDSALFLYAYLVEVLKIDNDKAHQFAEFVANKDREPDAPFHSLRQTDEGFSWVLIEPNAALISDGLLGRSRSIEADCSSLERKIIHDSDCLDVNRVRETFKSYYLDFYKSIAVFDQLAFDEMACLVNEVKSIIEKQGDAFKRMRPEVKSYYETEDVFTKVRDTFLKDSNYKITPFLYGNGSLLSGDQLKQDIPKGPLDLSEGKILLRSLVYGNKKTKKAPHKKDNDIESAAEIEFRKTSRSLTQKTRSDKNYYKRGNVNRSTSILLSGGGVFGSAGCRIVHVNIDDIKQIYERNAYTGKGKKRGLKFDDSQTREQKEEQIAALIKAHKLGIDNPDGTNHTEIIYDVTEYHDIYYTLDPIVNVSPFHPLSPLLQALFIKNEALKFGMDLPIVKISCLHNMETIEPEHSDEELIQMWTTLCNDFIQNTLKDMSKFSQIERMSVGDLSTCGLYGIKDDLDNYLPAYSNYPVSLQEQIIKSIEGVKRDSLLKMKECYIEKLTSDLDNGITETNCHDIICALDNDLIDVTLKEYLIKLAKYIIDSNELSPENFFALSNNSIFMTSYRILSKFSSNETVEAVNKIAEKCLNTQFNQLMAPQQMKTVFTGRSRNPQIRNSVTLKQLEQFAIQFDIKTSFNKLLNSEIAALAKKNFWSKVDSLIRQIHVQLLHDNELNENLSNTLGELEQKLISGAVDNDGFLIYLKLAKFFDVPKPHVEQITLEWMKHNNYPITVVINSPQETPNNWITFAQKIRDYYFLFDNQKIVDGLIEKLDIKLEKATLLTLQFCICPFRNPVDLSNIVSKEISHNSSGDKIKSKVKDYVAEYTTQIFNYRRSSYNEVIDRFKIFSIDLGLTPEESLDLLVWWLEEEGQLDVEKLEMGIEDPWNQGGRISEENKEFIINLNKICNTKSSSIANLGFFSTPKTIPETEENYDAGLSDSKSLN
;
A
#
# COMPACT_ATOMS: atom_id res chain seq x y z
N MET A 1 46.91 -17.31 -19.79
CA MET A 1 47.28 -16.19 -18.89
C MET A 1 47.08 -14.91 -19.66
N LEU A 2 46.45 -13.95 -19.02
CA LEU A 2 46.21 -12.60 -19.48
C LEU A 2 47.53 -11.86 -19.63
N THR A 3 47.60 -10.93 -20.59
CA THR A 3 48.72 -9.99 -20.66
C THR A 3 48.67 -9.02 -19.48
N GLU A 4 49.80 -8.39 -19.13
CA GLU A 4 49.83 -7.40 -18.04
C GLU A 4 48.85 -6.24 -18.28
N LYS A 5 48.64 -5.83 -19.54
CA LYS A 5 47.68 -4.78 -19.89
C LYS A 5 46.23 -5.22 -19.70
N GLN A 6 45.89 -6.43 -20.15
CA GLN A 6 44.57 -7.03 -19.92
C GLN A 6 44.29 -7.16 -18.41
N TYR A 7 45.26 -7.64 -17.64
CA TYR A 7 45.10 -7.75 -16.19
C TYR A 7 44.98 -6.38 -15.52
N ALA A 8 45.76 -5.37 -15.94
CA ALA A 8 45.65 -4.01 -15.42
C ALA A 8 44.25 -3.40 -15.64
N GLN A 9 43.58 -3.71 -16.76
CA GLN A 9 42.19 -3.31 -16.99
C GLN A 9 41.23 -4.00 -16.01
N ILE A 10 41.38 -5.31 -15.78
CA ILE A 10 40.61 -6.03 -14.76
C ILE A 10 40.85 -5.42 -13.37
N GLN A 11 42.09 -5.08 -13.02
CA GLN A 11 42.41 -4.41 -11.75
C GLN A 11 41.73 -3.05 -11.61
N SER A 12 41.64 -2.27 -12.71
CA SER A 12 40.89 -1.01 -12.71
C SER A 12 39.42 -1.24 -12.41
N LEU A 13 38.78 -2.19 -13.12
CA LEU A 13 37.38 -2.55 -12.89
C LEU A 13 37.15 -3.02 -11.45
N LEU A 14 37.97 -3.93 -10.93
CA LEU A 14 37.88 -4.41 -9.55
C LEU A 14 37.96 -3.25 -8.54
N LYS A 15 38.88 -2.31 -8.76
CA LYS A 15 39.02 -1.13 -7.90
C LYS A 15 37.78 -0.25 -7.94
N GLU A 16 37.18 -0.03 -9.12
CA GLU A 16 35.93 0.71 -9.26
C GLU A 16 34.75 0.02 -8.58
N ARG A 17 34.76 -1.32 -8.52
CA ARG A 17 33.75 -2.14 -7.81
C ARG A 17 34.04 -2.29 -6.30
N ASN A 18 35.07 -1.63 -5.78
CA ASN A 18 35.52 -1.75 -4.38
C ASN A 18 35.90 -3.21 -3.98
N LEU A 19 36.48 -3.95 -4.93
CA LEU A 19 36.94 -5.33 -4.76
C LEU A 19 38.48 -5.42 -4.69
N ASN A 20 38.98 -6.57 -4.24
CA ASN A 20 40.41 -6.81 -4.16
C ASN A 20 41.03 -6.97 -5.56
N VAL A 21 41.90 -6.03 -5.95
CA VAL A 21 42.57 -5.98 -7.26
C VAL A 21 43.41 -7.22 -7.59
N ASP A 22 43.79 -8.02 -6.61
CA ASP A 22 44.61 -9.22 -6.80
C ASP A 22 43.82 -10.54 -6.63
N MET A 23 42.49 -10.49 -6.53
CA MET A 23 41.69 -11.68 -6.20
C MET A 23 41.83 -12.83 -7.22
N PHE A 24 42.03 -12.52 -8.51
CA PHE A 24 42.19 -13.54 -9.55
C PHE A 24 43.61 -14.13 -9.65
N ARG A 25 44.61 -13.57 -8.94
CA ARG A 25 45.99 -14.10 -8.91
C ARG A 25 46.27 -14.98 -7.70
N LYS A 26 45.39 -15.00 -6.69
CA LYS A 26 45.50 -15.86 -5.51
C LYS A 26 44.85 -17.21 -5.79
N GLN A 27 45.60 -18.29 -5.62
CA GLN A 27 45.20 -19.64 -6.00
C GLN A 27 44.83 -20.46 -4.77
N ASP A 28 43.54 -20.68 -4.56
CA ASP A 28 43.02 -21.64 -3.57
C ASP A 28 41.88 -22.52 -4.14
N ILE A 29 41.61 -22.46 -5.45
CA ILE A 29 40.51 -23.19 -6.11
C ILE A 29 40.86 -23.60 -7.56
N ASN A 30 40.39 -24.76 -7.99
CA ASN A 30 40.60 -25.37 -9.31
C ASN A 30 39.26 -25.74 -9.97
N PHE A 31 39.29 -26.03 -11.28
CA PHE A 31 38.08 -26.42 -12.01
C PHE A 31 37.44 -27.72 -11.49
N GLU A 32 38.20 -28.64 -10.89
CA GLU A 32 37.66 -29.91 -10.37
C GLU A 32 36.89 -29.77 -9.06
N ASP A 33 37.05 -28.66 -8.34
CA ASP A 33 36.37 -28.42 -7.07
C ASP A 33 34.84 -28.34 -7.25
N GLY A 34 34.07 -28.63 -6.21
CA GLY A 34 32.62 -28.59 -6.31
C GLY A 34 32.09 -27.17 -6.57
N ILE A 35 30.85 -27.08 -7.04
CA ILE A 35 30.20 -25.77 -7.24
C ILE A 35 30.07 -25.00 -5.91
N ASN A 36 29.95 -25.70 -4.78
CA ASN A 36 29.88 -25.05 -3.47
C ASN A 36 31.14 -24.24 -3.16
N GLU A 37 32.31 -24.76 -3.51
CA GLU A 37 33.61 -24.13 -3.35
C GLU A 37 33.72 -22.88 -4.24
N HIS A 38 33.23 -22.94 -5.49
CA HIS A 38 33.17 -21.77 -6.37
C HIS A 38 32.23 -20.68 -5.83
N VAL A 39 31.09 -21.06 -5.25
CA VAL A 39 30.16 -20.12 -4.61
C VAL A 39 30.78 -19.50 -3.36
N MET A 40 31.45 -20.29 -2.52
CA MET A 40 32.19 -19.78 -1.35
C MET A 40 33.24 -18.75 -1.76
N TRP A 41 34.07 -19.09 -2.76
CA TRP A 41 35.08 -18.19 -3.30
C TRP A 41 34.47 -16.87 -3.78
N ALA A 42 33.35 -16.92 -4.51
CA ALA A 42 32.68 -15.72 -4.99
C ALA A 42 32.04 -14.91 -3.86
N ASN A 43 31.52 -15.56 -2.82
CA ASN A 43 31.00 -14.86 -1.65
C ASN A 43 32.11 -14.06 -0.94
N GLU A 44 33.23 -14.71 -0.67
CA GLU A 44 34.39 -14.11 0.01
C GLU A 44 35.00 -12.95 -0.77
N ASN A 45 35.05 -13.04 -2.10
CA ASN A 45 35.77 -12.08 -2.93
C ASN A 45 34.86 -11.03 -3.60
N ILE A 46 33.54 -11.27 -3.71
CA ILE A 46 32.63 -10.43 -4.49
C ILE A 46 31.36 -10.08 -3.71
N TYR A 47 30.57 -11.07 -3.29
CA TYR A 47 29.20 -10.83 -2.81
C TYR A 47 29.09 -10.40 -1.35
N SER A 48 30.11 -10.67 -0.53
CA SER A 48 30.20 -10.15 0.84
C SER A 48 30.62 -8.68 0.90
N HIS A 49 31.17 -8.14 -0.20
CA HIS A 49 31.54 -6.74 -0.31
C HIS A 49 30.31 -5.89 -0.70
N PRO A 50 30.07 -4.75 -0.04
CA PRO A 50 29.01 -3.83 -0.44
C PRO A 50 29.32 -3.22 -1.81
N TYR A 51 28.30 -2.66 -2.45
CA TYR A 51 28.48 -1.86 -3.66
C TYR A 51 29.40 -0.64 -3.40
N PRO A 52 29.95 0.00 -4.46
CA PRO A 52 30.78 1.20 -4.33
C PRO A 52 30.10 2.36 -3.59
N ASP A 53 28.77 2.44 -3.64
CA ASP A 53 27.98 3.43 -2.90
C ASP A 53 27.76 3.08 -1.42
N GLY A 54 28.25 1.92 -0.97
CA GLY A 54 28.12 1.40 0.38
C GLY A 54 26.83 0.62 0.65
N SER A 55 25.92 0.51 -0.32
CA SER A 55 24.68 -0.26 -0.17
C SER A 55 24.93 -1.78 -0.19
N SER A 56 24.09 -2.55 0.49
CA SER A 56 24.18 -4.00 0.53
C SER A 56 23.56 -4.64 -0.72
N LYS A 57 24.09 -5.80 -1.11
CA LYS A 57 23.62 -6.60 -2.25
C LYS A 57 22.35 -7.39 -1.91
N SER A 58 21.27 -6.67 -1.61
CA SER A 58 20.02 -7.25 -1.14
C SER A 58 19.25 -8.03 -2.20
N HIS A 59 19.36 -7.73 -3.50
CA HIS A 59 18.65 -8.50 -4.54
C HIS A 59 19.60 -9.32 -5.41
N HIS A 60 20.79 -8.79 -5.72
CA HIS A 60 21.81 -9.45 -6.54
C HIS A 60 23.00 -9.93 -5.69
N GLY A 61 22.69 -10.53 -4.53
CA GLY A 61 23.66 -11.09 -3.59
C GLY A 61 23.95 -12.58 -3.78
N ILE A 62 24.69 -13.18 -2.84
CA ILE A 62 25.16 -14.57 -2.96
C ILE A 62 24.01 -15.60 -3.06
N LEU A 63 22.90 -15.37 -2.35
CA LEU A 63 21.75 -16.25 -2.37
C LEU A 63 21.11 -16.33 -3.76
N HIS A 64 21.02 -15.21 -4.47
CA HIS A 64 20.49 -15.15 -5.83
C HIS A 64 21.33 -16.00 -6.78
N VAL A 65 22.65 -15.76 -6.83
CA VAL A 65 23.53 -16.50 -7.76
C VAL A 65 23.67 -17.98 -7.39
N ALA A 66 23.57 -18.33 -6.09
CA ALA A 66 23.53 -19.72 -5.66
C ALA A 66 22.28 -20.46 -6.14
N ARG A 67 21.09 -19.82 -6.07
CA ARG A 67 19.86 -20.36 -6.67
C ARG A 67 19.99 -20.50 -8.17
N ALA A 68 20.48 -19.48 -8.85
CA ALA A 68 20.65 -19.48 -10.30
C ALA A 68 21.60 -20.61 -10.75
N ALA A 69 22.69 -20.87 -10.02
CA ALA A 69 23.59 -22.00 -10.27
C ALA A 69 22.93 -23.38 -10.02
N VAL A 70 21.95 -23.49 -9.12
CA VAL A 70 21.13 -24.71 -8.95
C VAL A 70 20.13 -24.85 -10.10
N TYR A 71 19.48 -23.76 -10.51
CA TYR A 71 18.54 -23.74 -11.63
C TYR A 71 19.22 -24.12 -12.95
N ALA A 72 20.49 -23.80 -13.15
CA ALA A 72 21.22 -24.16 -14.36
C ALA A 72 21.21 -25.68 -14.63
N VAL A 73 21.31 -26.52 -13.59
CA VAL A 73 21.21 -27.99 -13.73
C VAL A 73 19.79 -28.40 -14.10
N VAL A 74 18.80 -27.82 -13.42
CA VAL A 74 17.38 -28.07 -13.66
C VAL A 74 17.03 -27.72 -15.11
N MET A 75 17.39 -26.53 -15.57
CA MET A 75 17.13 -26.05 -16.93
C MET A 75 17.89 -26.86 -17.98
N ALA A 76 19.15 -27.25 -17.74
CA ALA A 76 19.88 -28.10 -18.65
C ALA A 76 19.16 -29.43 -18.91
N ASN A 77 18.73 -30.11 -17.85
CA ASN A 77 17.95 -31.34 -17.99
C ASN A 77 16.56 -31.09 -18.55
N PHE A 78 15.95 -29.92 -18.29
CA PHE A 78 14.64 -29.58 -18.81
C PHE A 78 14.65 -29.37 -20.33
N PHE A 79 15.61 -28.60 -20.85
CA PHE A 79 15.82 -28.46 -22.30
C PHE A 79 16.09 -29.81 -22.97
N ARG A 80 16.96 -30.63 -22.37
CA ARG A 80 17.30 -31.96 -22.88
C ARG A 80 16.11 -32.93 -22.93
N ARG A 81 15.16 -32.80 -22.01
CA ARG A 81 13.93 -33.62 -22.00
C ARG A 81 13.07 -33.42 -23.26
N TYR A 82 13.06 -32.22 -23.84
CA TYR A 82 12.13 -31.84 -24.90
C TYR A 82 12.77 -31.43 -26.22
N ASN A 83 14.09 -31.31 -26.27
CA ASN A 83 14.81 -30.92 -27.48
C ASN A 83 15.62 -32.09 -28.04
N ASP A 84 14.96 -32.87 -28.91
CA ASP A 84 15.54 -34.02 -29.61
C ASP A 84 16.75 -33.57 -30.45
N GLY A 85 17.97 -33.80 -29.94
CA GLY A 85 19.23 -33.55 -30.65
C GLY A 85 20.26 -32.72 -29.89
N VAL A 86 19.84 -31.97 -28.86
CA VAL A 86 20.77 -31.17 -28.02
C VAL A 86 21.59 -32.04 -27.07
N ASP A 87 21.12 -33.26 -26.81
CA ASP A 87 21.71 -34.24 -25.89
C ASP A 87 23.17 -34.63 -26.19
N GLN A 88 23.68 -34.42 -27.41
CA GLN A 88 25.00 -34.95 -27.79
C GLN A 88 26.16 -33.99 -27.57
N GLU A 89 25.90 -32.67 -27.48
CA GLU A 89 26.99 -31.66 -27.40
C GLU A 89 27.14 -31.05 -26.00
N PHE A 90 26.08 -31.00 -25.20
CA PHE A 90 26.13 -30.42 -23.86
C PHE A 90 26.64 -31.42 -22.81
N SER A 91 27.90 -31.28 -22.39
CA SER A 91 28.57 -32.16 -21.43
C SER A 91 28.44 -31.70 -19.97
N ASN A 92 28.81 -32.55 -19.01
CA ASN A 92 28.89 -32.15 -17.60
C ASN A 92 29.92 -31.03 -17.37
N ASP A 93 30.97 -30.94 -18.18
CA ASP A 93 31.94 -29.84 -18.11
C ASP A 93 31.30 -28.53 -18.60
N SER A 94 30.52 -28.57 -19.69
CA SER A 94 29.71 -27.41 -20.13
C SER A 94 28.69 -27.02 -19.06
N LEU A 95 28.04 -27.99 -18.40
CA LEU A 95 27.15 -27.71 -17.27
C LEU A 95 27.89 -27.01 -16.11
N LYS A 96 29.05 -27.53 -15.71
CA LYS A 96 29.86 -26.93 -14.62
C LYS A 96 30.29 -25.51 -14.95
N LEU A 97 30.76 -25.27 -16.19
CA LEU A 97 31.09 -23.92 -16.68
C LEU A 97 29.86 -23.01 -16.70
N THR A 98 28.69 -23.53 -17.04
CA THR A 98 27.41 -22.79 -17.00
C THR A 98 27.04 -22.39 -15.57
N GLN A 99 27.20 -23.31 -14.61
CA GLN A 99 26.99 -22.99 -13.19
C GLN A 99 27.97 -21.94 -12.69
N ILE A 100 29.25 -22.03 -13.08
CA ILE A 100 30.25 -21.00 -12.76
C ILE A 100 29.88 -19.67 -13.41
N ALA A 101 29.40 -19.66 -14.66
CA ALA A 101 28.91 -18.45 -15.31
C ALA A 101 27.74 -17.81 -14.54
N MET A 102 26.80 -18.62 -14.02
CA MET A 102 25.73 -18.13 -13.13
C MET A 102 26.25 -17.50 -11.84
N ILE A 103 27.37 -17.99 -11.29
CA ILE A 103 27.99 -17.37 -10.10
C ILE A 103 28.51 -15.97 -10.41
N PHE A 104 28.85 -15.66 -11.67
CA PHE A 104 29.47 -14.39 -12.06
C PHE A 104 28.56 -13.44 -12.84
N HIS A 105 27.37 -13.85 -13.28
CA HIS A 105 26.56 -13.04 -14.20
C HIS A 105 26.21 -11.63 -13.66
N ASP A 106 26.09 -11.49 -12.34
CA ASP A 106 25.85 -10.22 -11.62
C ASP A 106 27.06 -9.70 -10.82
N SER A 107 28.25 -10.26 -11.06
CA SER A 107 29.42 -10.02 -10.19
C SER A 107 29.96 -8.59 -10.23
N ALA A 108 29.76 -7.87 -11.34
CA ALA A 108 30.30 -6.53 -11.52
C ALA A 108 29.29 -5.40 -11.29
N ARG A 109 28.09 -5.71 -10.77
CA ARG A 109 27.08 -4.69 -10.47
C ARG A 109 27.62 -3.61 -9.53
N MET A 110 27.23 -2.36 -9.78
CA MET A 110 27.58 -1.20 -8.92
C MET A 110 26.43 -0.73 -8.03
N SER A 111 25.20 -1.20 -8.28
CA SER A 111 24.04 -0.96 -7.43
C SER A 111 22.92 -1.95 -7.75
N GLU A 112 21.82 -1.88 -7.00
CA GLU A 112 20.57 -2.62 -7.25
C GLU A 112 19.71 -2.03 -8.39
N GLY A 113 20.18 -0.97 -9.04
CA GLY A 113 19.45 -0.27 -10.09
C GLY A 113 19.35 -1.05 -11.41
N ALA A 114 19.09 -0.31 -12.49
CA ALA A 114 19.04 -0.86 -13.85
C ALA A 114 20.32 -1.64 -14.18
N ASP A 115 20.16 -2.70 -14.98
CA ASP A 115 21.25 -3.60 -15.33
C ASP A 115 22.09 -3.04 -16.47
N TRP A 116 23.35 -2.72 -16.19
CA TRP A 116 24.29 -2.14 -17.17
C TRP A 116 25.65 -2.83 -17.15
N TRP A 117 25.83 -3.90 -16.37
CA TRP A 117 27.16 -4.41 -16.01
C TRP A 117 27.42 -5.83 -16.51
N ASP A 118 26.58 -6.37 -17.40
CA ASP A 118 26.75 -7.72 -17.96
C ASP A 118 28.12 -7.91 -18.63
N GLU A 119 28.58 -6.88 -19.37
CA GLU A 119 29.89 -6.83 -20.00
C GLU A 119 31.05 -6.92 -18.98
N ASP A 120 30.95 -6.21 -17.87
CA ASP A 120 31.97 -6.22 -16.83
C ASP A 120 31.94 -7.53 -16.03
N SER A 121 30.74 -8.05 -15.76
CA SER A 121 30.53 -9.35 -15.13
C SER A 121 31.11 -10.48 -15.99
N ALA A 122 30.96 -10.38 -17.31
CA ALA A 122 31.58 -11.27 -18.28
C ALA A 122 33.11 -11.19 -18.26
N LEU A 123 33.69 -10.00 -18.09
CA LEU A 123 35.14 -9.85 -17.92
C LEU A 123 35.65 -10.44 -16.60
N PHE A 124 34.89 -10.32 -15.51
CA PHE A 124 35.21 -10.99 -14.24
C PHE A 124 35.17 -12.51 -14.38
N LEU A 125 34.15 -13.06 -15.05
CA LEU A 125 34.09 -14.47 -15.39
C LEU A 125 35.30 -14.89 -16.24
N TYR A 126 35.63 -14.14 -17.29
CA TYR A 126 36.77 -14.44 -18.17
C TYR A 126 38.08 -14.52 -17.38
N ALA A 127 38.34 -13.52 -16.53
CA ALA A 127 39.52 -13.50 -15.68
C ALA A 127 39.55 -14.68 -14.70
N TYR A 128 38.42 -15.03 -14.08
CA TYR A 128 38.32 -16.19 -13.21
C TYR A 128 38.65 -17.50 -13.92
N LEU A 129 38.04 -17.74 -15.09
CA LEU A 129 38.25 -18.95 -15.87
C LEU A 129 39.71 -19.10 -16.33
N VAL A 130 40.34 -18.01 -16.81
CA VAL A 130 41.71 -18.06 -17.36
C VAL A 130 42.79 -18.01 -16.27
N GLU A 131 42.63 -17.16 -15.25
CA GLU A 131 43.67 -16.94 -14.23
C GLU A 131 43.56 -17.85 -13.02
N VAL A 132 42.34 -18.18 -12.58
CA VAL A 132 42.14 -19.04 -11.43
C VAL A 132 42.03 -20.48 -11.88
N LEU A 133 41.09 -20.79 -12.78
CA LEU A 133 40.76 -22.17 -13.15
C LEU A 133 41.61 -22.75 -14.28
N LYS A 134 42.39 -21.91 -14.97
CA LYS A 134 43.26 -22.30 -16.11
C LYS A 134 42.49 -22.97 -17.27
N ILE A 135 41.25 -22.55 -17.50
CA ILE A 135 40.44 -22.94 -18.66
C ILE A 135 41.02 -22.33 -19.93
N ASP A 136 40.87 -23.05 -21.05
CA ASP A 136 41.29 -22.60 -22.38
C ASP A 136 40.66 -21.24 -22.74
N ASN A 137 41.46 -20.37 -23.38
CA ASN A 137 41.05 -19.00 -23.67
C ASN A 137 39.83 -18.95 -24.61
N ASP A 138 39.72 -19.81 -25.63
CA ASP A 138 38.59 -19.77 -26.56
C ASP A 138 37.30 -20.20 -25.84
N LYS A 139 37.38 -21.19 -24.94
CA LYS A 139 36.22 -21.62 -24.14
C LYS A 139 35.83 -20.57 -23.10
N ALA A 140 36.79 -19.97 -22.40
CA ALA A 140 36.54 -18.89 -21.46
C ALA A 140 35.92 -17.67 -22.14
N HIS A 141 36.41 -17.32 -23.34
CA HIS A 141 35.88 -16.23 -24.16
C HIS A 141 34.42 -16.48 -24.52
N GLN A 142 34.09 -17.69 -24.98
CA GLN A 142 32.73 -18.06 -25.33
C GLN A 142 31.76 -17.89 -24.15
N PHE A 143 32.14 -18.35 -22.95
CA PHE A 143 31.31 -18.21 -21.75
C PHE A 143 31.16 -16.77 -21.28
N ALA A 144 32.20 -15.93 -21.44
CA ALA A 144 32.10 -14.50 -21.19
C ALA A 144 31.07 -13.84 -22.13
N GLU A 145 31.11 -14.16 -23.42
CA GLU A 145 30.11 -13.67 -24.38
C GLU A 145 28.70 -14.19 -24.07
N PHE A 146 28.54 -15.41 -23.55
CA PHE A 146 27.23 -15.90 -23.11
C PHE A 146 26.64 -15.10 -21.95
N VAL A 147 27.47 -14.67 -20.98
CA VAL A 147 27.02 -13.80 -19.88
C VAL A 147 26.66 -12.40 -20.42
N ALA A 148 27.54 -11.80 -21.22
CA ALA A 148 27.32 -10.46 -21.77
C ALA A 148 26.06 -10.36 -22.66
N ASN A 149 25.60 -11.49 -23.22
CA ASN A 149 24.46 -11.55 -24.11
C ASN A 149 23.30 -12.39 -23.54
N LYS A 150 23.23 -12.63 -22.23
CA LYS A 150 22.16 -13.46 -21.64
C LYS A 150 20.77 -12.91 -21.96
N ASP A 151 20.57 -11.59 -21.83
CA ASP A 151 19.28 -10.92 -22.03
C ASP A 151 19.10 -10.35 -23.46
N ARG A 152 19.98 -10.75 -24.39
CA ARG A 152 19.93 -10.25 -25.76
C ARG A 152 18.70 -10.78 -26.49
N GLU A 153 17.83 -9.86 -26.91
CA GLU A 153 16.72 -10.10 -27.83
C GLU A 153 17.20 -10.40 -29.26
N PRO A 154 16.43 -11.14 -30.09
CA PRO A 154 16.84 -11.55 -31.44
C PRO A 154 17.36 -10.40 -32.33
N ASP A 155 16.72 -9.24 -32.25
CA ASP A 155 17.01 -8.05 -33.07
C ASP A 155 18.02 -7.08 -32.42
N ALA A 156 18.51 -7.38 -31.21
CA ALA A 156 19.50 -6.54 -30.54
C ALA A 156 20.93 -6.82 -31.04
N PRO A 157 21.84 -5.84 -31.04
CA PRO A 157 23.26 -6.07 -31.34
C PRO A 157 23.87 -7.16 -30.44
N PHE A 158 24.82 -7.93 -30.98
CA PHE A 158 25.58 -8.92 -30.23
C PHE A 158 26.87 -8.30 -29.68
N HIS A 159 27.12 -8.46 -28.39
CA HIS A 159 28.34 -8.00 -27.72
C HIS A 159 29.43 -9.05 -27.87
N SER A 160 30.42 -8.78 -28.72
CA SER A 160 31.57 -9.68 -28.91
C SER A 160 32.82 -9.16 -28.21
N LEU A 161 33.51 -10.05 -27.50
CA LEU A 161 34.72 -9.71 -26.77
C LEU A 161 35.92 -9.70 -27.72
N ARG A 162 36.60 -8.57 -27.87
CA ARG A 162 37.87 -8.48 -28.60
C ARG A 162 39.02 -8.38 -27.62
N GLN A 163 39.92 -9.35 -27.72
CA GLN A 163 41.19 -9.37 -27.00
C GLN A 163 42.27 -8.79 -27.90
N THR A 164 42.91 -7.73 -27.44
CA THR A 164 44.01 -7.06 -28.15
C THR A 164 45.24 -6.99 -27.26
N ASP A 165 46.38 -6.62 -27.85
CA ASP A 165 47.60 -6.30 -27.10
C ASP A 165 47.43 -5.06 -26.19
N GLU A 166 46.36 -4.28 -26.38
CA GLU A 166 46.05 -3.08 -25.58
C GLU A 166 45.08 -3.37 -24.43
N GLY A 167 44.38 -4.51 -24.44
CA GLY A 167 43.39 -4.87 -23.43
C GLY A 167 42.17 -5.58 -24.03
N PHE A 168 41.05 -5.46 -23.33
CA PHE A 168 39.73 -5.93 -23.74
C PHE A 168 38.90 -4.78 -24.32
N SER A 169 38.14 -5.08 -25.36
CA SER A 169 37.13 -4.17 -25.92
C SER A 169 35.89 -4.95 -26.34
N TRP A 170 34.71 -4.41 -26.08
CA TRP A 170 33.45 -4.96 -26.57
C TRP A 170 33.12 -4.35 -27.93
N VAL A 171 32.81 -5.20 -28.90
CA VAL A 171 32.40 -4.78 -30.25
C VAL A 171 30.96 -5.23 -30.46
N LEU A 172 30.10 -4.25 -30.76
CA LEU A 172 28.72 -4.51 -31.15
C LEU A 172 28.69 -5.04 -32.58
N ILE A 173 28.11 -6.21 -32.76
CA ILE A 173 27.87 -6.80 -34.06
C ILE A 173 26.38 -6.70 -34.36
N GLU A 174 26.04 -5.85 -35.33
CA GLU A 174 24.65 -5.67 -35.78
C GLU A 174 24.07 -6.99 -36.31
N PRO A 175 22.79 -7.32 -36.03
CA PRO A 175 22.18 -8.57 -36.48
C PRO A 175 22.29 -8.79 -37.99
N ASN A 176 22.13 -7.72 -38.77
CA ASN A 176 22.19 -7.77 -40.24
C ASN A 176 23.61 -7.76 -40.82
N ALA A 177 24.61 -7.33 -40.04
CA ALA A 177 26.01 -7.31 -40.48
C ALA A 177 26.64 -8.73 -40.47
N ALA A 178 26.04 -9.64 -39.70
CA ALA A 178 26.43 -11.05 -39.60
C ALA A 178 26.44 -11.78 -40.95
N LEU A 179 25.49 -11.43 -41.83
CA LEU A 179 25.31 -12.07 -43.14
C LEU A 179 26.30 -11.58 -44.22
N ILE A 180 27.01 -10.48 -43.97
CA ILE A 180 27.82 -9.79 -45.01
C ILE A 180 29.34 -9.93 -44.78
N SER A 181 29.79 -10.28 -43.56
CA SER A 181 31.22 -10.30 -43.21
C SER A 181 31.97 -11.62 -43.48
N ASP A 182 31.37 -12.51 -44.27
CA ASP A 182 31.74 -13.92 -44.47
C ASP A 182 33.06 -14.18 -45.28
N GLY A 183 33.97 -13.19 -45.34
CA GLY A 183 35.16 -13.25 -46.21
C GLY A 183 36.53 -13.06 -45.56
N LEU A 184 36.64 -12.46 -44.36
CA LEU A 184 37.94 -11.94 -43.88
C LEU A 184 38.37 -12.35 -42.48
N LEU A 185 37.50 -12.95 -41.67
CA LEU A 185 37.84 -13.52 -40.36
C LEU A 185 37.39 -14.97 -40.36
N GLY A 186 38.31 -15.92 -40.60
CA GLY A 186 38.04 -17.36 -40.78
C GLY A 186 37.44 -18.12 -39.59
N ARG A 187 36.58 -17.49 -38.79
CA ARG A 187 35.64 -18.11 -37.84
C ARG A 187 34.23 -17.89 -38.40
N SER A 188 33.82 -18.74 -39.36
CA SER A 188 32.45 -18.78 -39.86
C SER A 188 31.57 -19.41 -38.78
N ARG A 189 31.13 -18.60 -37.81
CA ARG A 189 30.01 -18.91 -36.92
C ARG A 189 28.90 -17.94 -37.27
N SER A 190 27.77 -18.45 -37.74
CA SER A 190 26.57 -17.64 -37.89
C SER A 190 26.19 -17.11 -36.49
N ILE A 191 26.00 -15.80 -36.34
CA ILE A 191 25.59 -15.17 -35.08
C ILE A 191 24.29 -15.81 -34.55
N GLU A 192 23.41 -16.27 -35.44
CA GLU A 192 22.22 -17.05 -35.09
C GLU A 192 22.54 -18.35 -34.33
N ALA A 193 23.64 -19.05 -34.65
CA ALA A 193 24.05 -20.26 -33.95
C ALA A 193 24.56 -19.95 -32.54
N ASP A 194 25.43 -18.95 -32.37
CA ASP A 194 25.97 -18.57 -31.05
C ASP A 194 24.89 -17.93 -30.15
N CYS A 195 23.96 -17.16 -30.73
CA CYS A 195 22.80 -16.64 -30.00
C CYS A 195 21.76 -17.72 -29.67
N SER A 196 21.82 -18.89 -30.30
CA SER A 196 20.91 -20.00 -30.01
C SER A 196 21.49 -21.06 -29.08
N SER A 197 22.74 -20.89 -28.63
CA SER A 197 23.46 -21.89 -27.83
C SER A 197 22.66 -22.29 -26.59
N LEU A 198 22.72 -23.57 -26.24
CA LEU A 198 22.01 -24.08 -25.08
C LEU A 198 22.55 -23.46 -23.78
N GLU A 199 23.87 -23.31 -23.65
CA GLU A 199 24.53 -22.65 -22.53
C GLU A 199 23.92 -21.27 -22.24
N ARG A 200 23.79 -20.40 -23.26
CA ARG A 200 23.24 -19.05 -23.10
C ARG A 200 21.77 -19.09 -22.66
N LYS A 201 20.95 -19.96 -23.27
CA LYS A 201 19.54 -20.13 -22.89
C LYS A 201 19.39 -20.62 -21.45
N ILE A 202 20.24 -21.54 -21.01
CA ILE A 202 20.27 -21.99 -19.61
C ILE A 202 20.64 -20.84 -18.68
N ILE A 203 21.64 -20.03 -19.02
CA ILE A 203 22.06 -18.87 -18.22
C ILE A 203 20.89 -17.89 -18.05
N HIS A 204 20.31 -17.47 -19.17
CA HIS A 204 19.18 -16.56 -19.22
C HIS A 204 17.98 -17.10 -18.43
N ASP A 205 17.53 -18.33 -18.70
CA ASP A 205 16.33 -18.87 -18.06
C ASP A 205 16.54 -19.12 -16.55
N SER A 206 17.75 -19.46 -16.14
CA SER A 206 18.09 -19.65 -14.73
C SER A 206 18.04 -18.33 -13.94
N ASP A 207 18.54 -17.23 -14.52
CA ASP A 207 18.41 -15.90 -13.92
C ASP A 207 16.93 -15.45 -13.91
N CYS A 208 16.24 -15.59 -15.05
CA CYS A 208 14.82 -15.25 -15.18
C CYS A 208 13.95 -15.99 -14.16
N LEU A 209 14.16 -17.28 -13.92
CA LEU A 209 13.43 -18.01 -12.89
C LEU A 209 13.56 -17.36 -11.51
N ASP A 210 14.71 -16.76 -11.18
CA ASP A 210 14.90 -16.10 -9.89
C ASP A 210 14.26 -14.71 -9.80
N VAL A 211 13.87 -14.10 -10.92
CA VAL A 211 13.13 -12.82 -10.97
C VAL A 211 11.78 -12.90 -10.22
N ASN A 212 11.25 -14.12 -10.02
CA ASN A 212 10.10 -14.38 -9.14
C ASN A 212 10.24 -13.74 -7.74
N ARG A 213 11.47 -13.54 -7.24
CA ARG A 213 11.73 -12.94 -5.93
C ARG A 213 11.46 -11.43 -5.86
N VAL A 214 11.45 -10.74 -7.00
CA VAL A 214 11.28 -9.27 -7.09
C VAL A 214 10.01 -8.85 -7.83
N ARG A 215 9.14 -9.79 -8.19
CA ARG A 215 7.87 -9.50 -8.89
C ARG A 215 6.68 -10.18 -8.23
N GLU A 216 5.53 -9.55 -8.34
CA GLU A 216 4.25 -10.12 -7.89
C GLU A 216 3.76 -11.22 -8.84
N THR A 217 3.97 -10.99 -10.14
CA THR A 217 3.66 -11.93 -11.22
C THR A 217 4.92 -12.18 -12.03
N PHE A 218 5.24 -13.46 -12.24
CA PHE A 218 6.29 -13.88 -13.16
C PHE A 218 5.65 -14.30 -14.47
N LYS A 219 6.23 -13.79 -15.57
CA LYS A 219 5.70 -14.05 -16.90
C LYS A 219 6.52 -15.14 -17.55
N SER A 220 5.90 -16.29 -17.80
CA SER A 220 6.60 -17.45 -18.33
C SER A 220 7.15 -17.23 -19.74
N TYR A 221 6.62 -16.25 -20.48
CA TYR A 221 7.15 -15.87 -21.79
C TYR A 221 8.51 -15.17 -21.76
N TYR A 222 9.02 -14.81 -20.57
CA TYR A 222 10.41 -14.40 -20.44
C TYR A 222 11.35 -15.55 -20.79
N LEU A 223 11.02 -16.78 -20.39
CA LEU A 223 11.86 -17.96 -20.60
C LEU A 223 12.02 -18.29 -22.10
N ASP A 224 13.25 -18.49 -22.53
CA ASP A 224 13.57 -19.01 -23.86
C ASP A 224 13.05 -20.44 -24.03
N PHE A 225 12.96 -21.23 -22.95
CA PHE A 225 12.28 -22.53 -22.97
C PHE A 225 10.82 -22.40 -23.40
N TYR A 226 10.09 -21.37 -22.94
CA TYR A 226 8.73 -21.12 -23.40
C TYR A 226 8.71 -20.75 -24.88
N LYS A 227 9.54 -19.77 -25.27
CA LYS A 227 9.57 -19.23 -26.64
C LYS A 227 9.90 -20.29 -27.69
N SER A 228 10.75 -21.26 -27.34
CA SER A 228 11.27 -22.26 -28.28
C SER A 228 10.63 -23.65 -28.20
N ILE A 229 10.12 -24.05 -27.02
CA ILE A 229 9.62 -25.41 -26.79
C ILE A 229 8.18 -25.37 -26.27
N ALA A 230 7.97 -24.76 -25.09
CA ALA A 230 6.72 -24.93 -24.34
C ALA A 230 5.49 -24.30 -25.03
N VAL A 231 5.68 -23.29 -25.89
CA VAL A 231 4.56 -22.74 -26.68
C VAL A 231 4.01 -23.75 -27.71
N PHE A 232 4.81 -24.74 -28.12
CA PHE A 232 4.46 -25.74 -29.12
C PHE A 232 4.16 -27.13 -28.53
N ASP A 233 4.60 -27.41 -27.30
CA ASP A 233 4.38 -28.68 -26.60
C ASP A 233 3.61 -28.46 -25.29
N GLN A 234 2.39 -29.02 -25.22
CA GLN A 234 1.50 -28.87 -24.06
C GLN A 234 2.05 -29.54 -22.79
N LEU A 235 2.75 -30.67 -22.90
CA LEU A 235 3.34 -31.33 -21.75
C LEU A 235 4.52 -30.51 -21.22
N ALA A 236 5.38 -29.99 -22.11
CA ALA A 236 6.45 -29.08 -21.74
C ALA A 236 5.91 -27.80 -21.06
N PHE A 237 4.80 -27.26 -21.57
CA PHE A 237 4.11 -26.12 -20.96
C PHE A 237 3.65 -26.40 -19.53
N ASP A 238 2.99 -27.54 -19.32
CA ASP A 238 2.46 -27.91 -18.01
C ASP A 238 3.58 -28.17 -17.00
N GLU A 239 4.63 -28.89 -17.40
CA GLU A 239 5.82 -29.10 -16.55
C GLU A 239 6.57 -27.79 -16.28
N MET A 240 6.63 -26.86 -17.23
CA MET A 240 7.27 -25.55 -17.04
C MET A 240 6.50 -24.72 -16.01
N ALA A 241 5.17 -24.71 -16.09
CA ALA A 241 4.33 -24.00 -15.13
C ALA A 241 4.49 -24.55 -13.71
N CYS A 242 4.58 -25.88 -13.58
CA CYS A 242 4.89 -26.54 -12.32
C CYS A 242 6.29 -26.15 -11.79
N LEU A 243 7.32 -26.14 -12.65
CA LEU A 243 8.67 -25.70 -12.28
C LEU A 243 8.66 -24.26 -11.74
N VAL A 244 8.02 -23.33 -12.45
CA VAL A 244 7.91 -21.92 -12.03
C VAL A 244 7.25 -21.81 -10.64
N ASN A 245 6.22 -22.60 -10.36
CA ASN A 245 5.56 -22.57 -9.06
C ASN A 245 6.40 -23.20 -7.94
N GLU A 246 7.13 -24.30 -8.22
CA GLU A 246 8.10 -24.86 -7.26
C GLU A 246 9.21 -23.83 -6.93
N VAL A 247 9.72 -23.12 -7.93
CA VAL A 247 10.69 -22.03 -7.77
C VAL A 247 10.16 -20.91 -6.86
N LYS A 248 8.93 -20.43 -7.11
CA LYS A 248 8.27 -19.43 -6.23
C LYS A 248 8.17 -19.92 -4.79
N SER A 249 7.79 -21.18 -4.60
CA SER A 249 7.70 -21.82 -3.30
C SER A 249 9.04 -21.86 -2.58
N ILE A 250 10.12 -22.20 -3.30
CA ILE A 250 11.49 -22.24 -2.77
C ILE A 250 11.92 -20.83 -2.31
N ILE A 251 11.73 -19.82 -3.14
CA ILE A 251 12.05 -18.42 -2.83
C ILE A 251 11.31 -17.96 -1.56
N GLU A 252 10.02 -18.29 -1.43
CA GLU A 252 9.24 -18.01 -0.22
C GLU A 252 9.86 -18.67 1.02
N LYS A 253 10.20 -19.97 0.94
CA LYS A 253 10.79 -20.72 2.07
C LYS A 253 12.16 -20.21 2.49
N GLN A 254 12.90 -19.64 1.55
CA GLN A 254 14.18 -18.98 1.81
C GLN A 254 14.03 -17.55 2.34
N GLY A 255 12.80 -17.05 2.49
CA GLY A 255 12.52 -15.74 3.05
C GLY A 255 12.81 -14.59 2.08
N ASP A 256 12.86 -14.86 0.79
CA ASP A 256 13.29 -13.88 -0.23
C ASP A 256 12.17 -13.48 -1.20
N ALA A 257 10.91 -13.74 -0.86
CA ALA A 257 9.80 -13.43 -1.74
C ALA A 257 9.42 -11.94 -1.77
N PHE A 258 8.94 -11.48 -2.93
CA PHE A 258 8.53 -10.10 -3.15
C PHE A 258 7.42 -9.67 -2.19
N LYS A 259 7.56 -8.46 -1.60
CA LYS A 259 6.70 -7.90 -0.55
C LYS A 259 6.57 -8.74 0.75
N ARG A 260 7.24 -9.90 0.83
CA ARG A 260 7.14 -10.88 1.94
C ARG A 260 8.52 -11.37 2.37
N MET A 261 9.53 -10.53 2.20
CA MET A 261 10.88 -10.83 2.65
C MET A 261 10.89 -11.07 4.16
N ARG A 262 11.56 -12.14 4.59
CA ARG A 262 11.80 -12.51 5.98
C ARG A 262 13.30 -12.47 6.23
N PRO A 263 13.85 -11.30 6.62
CA PRO A 263 15.30 -11.10 6.73
C PRO A 263 15.99 -12.14 7.62
N GLU A 264 15.33 -12.55 8.70
CA GLU A 264 15.80 -13.58 9.63
C GLU A 264 15.95 -14.96 8.97
N VAL A 265 15.06 -15.30 8.03
CA VAL A 265 15.18 -16.55 7.25
C VAL A 265 16.19 -16.38 6.13
N LYS A 266 16.17 -15.24 5.43
CA LYS A 266 17.08 -14.95 4.32
C LYS A 266 18.55 -14.96 4.75
N SER A 267 18.86 -14.32 5.88
CA SER A 267 20.21 -14.31 6.47
C SER A 267 20.77 -15.69 6.79
N TYR A 268 19.92 -16.69 7.08
CA TYR A 268 20.37 -18.09 7.22
C TYR A 268 20.92 -18.64 5.90
N TYR A 269 20.39 -18.18 4.77
CA TYR A 269 20.85 -18.54 3.43
C TYR A 269 21.95 -17.61 2.91
N GLU A 270 22.22 -16.45 3.50
CA GLU A 270 23.31 -15.55 3.06
C GLU A 270 24.62 -15.84 3.81
N THR A 271 25.08 -17.08 3.69
CA THR A 271 26.24 -17.63 4.43
C THR A 271 27.17 -18.39 3.49
N GLU A 272 28.37 -18.76 3.94
CA GLU A 272 29.36 -19.47 3.11
C GLU A 272 28.82 -20.79 2.52
N ASP A 273 27.97 -21.52 3.25
CA ASP A 273 27.36 -22.78 2.81
C ASP A 273 26.01 -22.62 2.08
N VAL A 274 25.73 -21.41 1.56
CA VAL A 274 24.49 -21.07 0.85
C VAL A 274 24.13 -22.04 -0.26
N PHE A 275 25.07 -22.44 -1.12
CA PHE A 275 24.78 -23.37 -2.22
C PHE A 275 24.25 -24.71 -1.71
N THR A 276 24.88 -25.24 -0.66
CA THR A 276 24.45 -26.48 0.00
C THR A 276 23.06 -26.32 0.61
N LYS A 277 22.79 -25.22 1.33
CA LYS A 277 21.47 -24.93 1.92
C LYS A 277 20.37 -24.79 0.87
N VAL A 278 20.66 -24.08 -0.21
CA VAL A 278 19.76 -23.91 -1.36
C VAL A 278 19.46 -25.28 -1.97
N ARG A 279 20.48 -26.03 -2.38
CA ARG A 279 20.34 -27.39 -2.94
C ARG A 279 19.53 -28.31 -2.02
N ASP A 280 19.85 -28.32 -0.74
CA ASP A 280 19.17 -29.18 0.23
C ASP A 280 17.68 -28.83 0.37
N THR A 281 17.31 -27.55 0.24
CA THR A 281 15.91 -27.10 0.23
C THR A 281 15.16 -27.66 -0.98
N PHE A 282 15.82 -27.75 -2.15
CA PHE A 282 15.22 -28.34 -3.34
C PHE A 282 15.02 -29.84 -3.13
N LEU A 283 16.05 -30.54 -2.65
CA LEU A 283 16.06 -32.01 -2.61
C LEU A 283 15.25 -32.62 -1.48
N LYS A 284 15.14 -31.96 -0.33
CA LYS A 284 14.53 -32.54 0.88
C LYS A 284 13.03 -32.34 0.98
N ASP A 285 12.46 -31.40 0.22
CA ASP A 285 11.04 -31.11 0.31
C ASP A 285 10.23 -32.07 -0.55
N SER A 286 9.48 -32.96 0.11
CA SER A 286 8.66 -33.96 -0.57
C SER A 286 7.55 -33.37 -1.43
N ASN A 287 7.22 -32.08 -1.28
CA ASN A 287 6.20 -31.41 -2.11
C ASN A 287 6.72 -31.07 -3.51
N TYR A 288 8.03 -30.96 -3.69
CA TYR A 288 8.64 -30.69 -4.99
C TYR A 288 8.88 -31.99 -5.74
N LYS A 289 8.48 -32.02 -7.01
CA LYS A 289 8.61 -33.20 -7.87
C LYS A 289 9.44 -32.92 -9.10
N ILE A 290 9.28 -31.74 -9.69
CA ILE A 290 10.00 -31.36 -10.91
C ILE A 290 11.44 -31.01 -10.58
N THR A 291 11.64 -30.09 -9.63
CA THR A 291 12.96 -29.59 -9.28
C THR A 291 13.93 -30.69 -8.80
N PRO A 292 13.56 -31.64 -7.90
CA PRO A 292 14.50 -32.67 -7.46
C PRO A 292 14.79 -33.69 -8.56
N PHE A 293 13.78 -34.02 -9.39
CA PHE A 293 13.95 -34.90 -10.54
C PHE A 293 14.94 -34.30 -11.54
N LEU A 294 14.65 -33.09 -12.02
CA LEU A 294 15.48 -32.40 -13.03
C LEU A 294 16.84 -31.96 -12.49
N TYR A 295 17.02 -31.80 -11.17
CA TYR A 295 18.34 -31.53 -10.62
C TYR A 295 19.31 -32.71 -10.81
N GLY A 296 18.82 -33.95 -10.90
CA GLY A 296 19.65 -35.11 -11.25
C GLY A 296 20.88 -35.29 -10.37
N ASN A 297 20.79 -34.95 -9.08
CA ASN A 297 21.91 -34.90 -8.13
C ASN A 297 23.08 -34.00 -8.57
N GLY A 298 22.80 -32.91 -9.30
CA GLY A 298 23.80 -31.96 -9.77
C GLY A 298 24.47 -32.39 -11.07
N SER A 299 23.86 -33.29 -11.84
CA SER A 299 24.43 -33.83 -13.08
C SER A 299 23.41 -33.95 -14.19
N LEU A 300 23.92 -34.09 -15.41
CA LEU A 300 23.12 -34.36 -16.59
C LEU A 300 22.47 -35.76 -16.52
N LEU A 301 21.15 -35.81 -16.67
CA LEU A 301 20.38 -37.05 -16.70
C LEU A 301 20.57 -37.79 -18.04
N SER A 302 20.58 -39.11 -18.03
CA SER A 302 20.54 -39.90 -19.28
C SER A 302 19.19 -39.75 -19.99
N GLY A 303 19.15 -39.99 -21.30
CA GLY A 303 17.89 -39.96 -22.07
C GLY A 303 16.82 -40.91 -21.51
N ASP A 304 17.20 -42.06 -20.96
CA ASP A 304 16.27 -43.00 -20.33
C ASP A 304 15.71 -42.46 -19.00
N GLN A 305 16.53 -41.76 -18.22
CA GLN A 305 16.04 -41.05 -17.03
C GLN A 305 15.11 -39.90 -17.42
N LEU A 306 15.47 -39.12 -18.44
CA LEU A 306 14.66 -38.01 -18.96
C LEU A 306 13.35 -38.46 -19.59
N LYS A 307 13.17 -39.73 -19.96
CA LYS A 307 11.90 -40.28 -20.46
C LYS A 307 10.96 -40.78 -19.34
N GLN A 308 11.43 -40.82 -18.10
CA GLN A 308 10.59 -41.21 -16.98
C GLN A 308 9.51 -40.14 -16.77
N ASP A 309 8.31 -40.57 -16.40
CA ASP A 309 7.26 -39.64 -16.00
C ASP A 309 7.71 -38.89 -14.76
N ILE A 310 7.62 -37.56 -14.79
CA ILE A 310 7.86 -36.77 -13.59
C ILE A 310 6.70 -37.08 -12.63
N PRO A 311 6.99 -37.43 -11.36
CA PRO A 311 5.94 -37.70 -10.40
C PRO A 311 5.00 -36.50 -10.32
N LYS A 312 3.71 -36.73 -10.57
CA LYS A 312 2.72 -35.66 -10.47
C LYS A 312 2.59 -35.19 -9.02
N GLY A 313 2.51 -33.87 -8.84
CA GLY A 313 2.24 -33.27 -7.53
C GLY A 313 0.84 -33.62 -7.00
N PRO A 314 0.58 -33.46 -5.70
CA PRO A 314 -0.70 -33.84 -5.10
C PRO A 314 -1.91 -33.06 -5.65
N LEU A 315 -1.70 -31.82 -6.13
CA LEU A 315 -2.74 -30.96 -6.70
C LEU A 315 -2.92 -31.09 -8.23
N ASP A 316 -2.07 -31.85 -8.91
CA ASP A 316 -2.01 -31.97 -10.38
C ASP A 316 -3.18 -32.77 -11.00
N LEU A 317 -4.27 -32.97 -10.24
CA LEU A 317 -5.45 -33.73 -10.69
C LEU A 317 -6.74 -32.90 -10.73
N SER A 318 -6.72 -31.64 -10.29
CA SER A 318 -7.95 -30.88 -10.06
C SER A 318 -7.95 -29.40 -10.43
N GLU A 319 -6.90 -28.89 -11.11
CA GLU A 319 -6.95 -27.53 -11.67
C GLU A 319 -8.19 -27.36 -12.55
N GLY A 320 -8.92 -26.25 -12.37
CA GLY A 320 -10.16 -26.03 -13.10
C GLY A 320 -11.41 -26.72 -12.52
N LYS A 321 -11.24 -27.70 -11.62
CA LYS A 321 -12.33 -28.56 -11.13
C LYS A 321 -12.73 -28.29 -9.69
N ILE A 322 -11.95 -27.47 -8.98
CA ILE A 322 -12.20 -27.12 -7.59
C ILE A 322 -12.49 -25.62 -7.47
N LEU A 323 -13.58 -25.29 -6.77
CA LEU A 323 -13.89 -23.92 -6.36
C LEU A 323 -13.76 -23.76 -4.84
N LEU A 324 -13.27 -22.60 -4.44
CA LEU A 324 -13.06 -22.17 -3.06
C LEU A 324 -14.03 -21.04 -2.72
N ARG A 325 -14.95 -21.30 -1.81
CA ARG A 325 -15.87 -20.31 -1.27
C ARG A 325 -15.32 -19.72 0.02
N SER A 326 -14.63 -18.59 -0.08
CA SER A 326 -14.03 -17.92 1.09
C SER A 326 -15.06 -17.28 2.01
N LEU A 327 -14.84 -17.43 3.32
CA LEU A 327 -15.65 -16.83 4.39
C LEU A 327 -14.76 -15.95 5.28
N VAL A 328 -14.39 -14.78 4.77
CA VAL A 328 -13.44 -13.83 5.41
C VAL A 328 -13.73 -13.55 6.89
N TYR A 329 -15.01 -13.49 7.27
CA TYR A 329 -15.42 -13.26 8.66
C TYR A 329 -16.55 -14.21 9.05
N GLY A 330 -16.22 -15.47 9.33
CA GLY A 330 -17.21 -16.51 9.65
C GLY A 330 -18.15 -16.14 10.81
N ASN A 331 -17.60 -15.52 11.86
CA ASN A 331 -18.31 -15.09 13.07
C ASN A 331 -19.00 -13.72 12.98
N LYS A 332 -18.97 -13.06 11.81
CA LYS A 332 -19.62 -11.74 11.65
C LYS A 332 -21.13 -11.87 11.80
N LYS A 333 -21.70 -11.06 12.69
CA LYS A 333 -23.14 -10.96 12.91
C LYS A 333 -23.81 -10.39 11.67
N THR A 334 -24.99 -10.91 11.39
CA THR A 334 -25.80 -10.40 10.30
C THR A 334 -26.66 -9.24 10.80
N LYS A 335 -26.77 -8.17 10.00
CA LYS A 335 -27.59 -7.01 10.37
C LYS A 335 -29.01 -7.49 10.67
N LYS A 336 -29.48 -7.22 11.89
CA LYS A 336 -30.82 -7.57 12.35
C LYS A 336 -31.82 -6.95 11.37
N ALA A 337 -32.67 -7.77 10.76
CA ALA A 337 -33.85 -7.23 10.10
C ALA A 337 -34.72 -6.60 11.20
N PRO A 338 -35.28 -5.39 11.01
CA PRO A 338 -35.95 -4.63 12.08
C PRO A 338 -37.10 -5.38 12.77
N HIS A 339 -37.58 -6.49 12.20
CA HIS A 339 -38.69 -7.30 12.71
C HIS A 339 -38.28 -8.62 13.38
N LYS A 340 -36.99 -8.97 13.44
CA LYS A 340 -36.53 -10.22 14.09
C LYS A 340 -36.31 -10.04 15.60
N LYS A 341 -36.52 -11.09 16.39
CA LYS A 341 -36.21 -11.08 17.84
C LYS A 341 -34.69 -11.05 18.07
N ASP A 342 -34.23 -10.57 19.22
CA ASP A 342 -32.79 -10.50 19.55
C ASP A 342 -32.08 -11.85 19.55
N ASN A 343 -32.81 -12.95 19.74
CA ASN A 343 -32.24 -14.31 19.72
C ASN A 343 -31.99 -14.87 18.30
N ASP A 344 -32.28 -14.12 17.23
CA ASP A 344 -32.14 -14.59 15.83
C ASP A 344 -30.86 -14.08 15.12
N ILE A 345 -29.82 -13.71 15.88
CA ILE A 345 -28.54 -13.25 15.31
C ILE A 345 -27.77 -14.46 14.77
N GLU A 346 -27.76 -14.59 13.45
CA GLU A 346 -27.01 -15.62 12.74
C GLU A 346 -25.60 -15.11 12.41
N SER A 347 -24.60 -15.99 12.51
CA SER A 347 -23.24 -15.73 12.00
C SER A 347 -23.20 -15.79 10.46
N ALA A 348 -22.16 -15.24 9.84
CA ALA A 348 -22.00 -15.29 8.39
C ALA A 348 -21.85 -16.74 7.88
N ALA A 349 -21.12 -17.58 8.62
CA ALA A 349 -20.96 -19.00 8.33
C ALA A 349 -22.29 -19.76 8.49
N GLU A 350 -23.04 -19.52 9.57
CA GLU A 350 -24.36 -20.11 9.78
C GLU A 350 -25.33 -19.77 8.63
N ILE A 351 -25.33 -18.51 8.18
CA ILE A 351 -26.12 -18.09 7.02
C ILE A 351 -25.71 -18.84 5.76
N GLU A 352 -24.41 -19.08 5.57
CA GLU A 352 -23.90 -19.76 4.40
C GLU A 352 -24.38 -21.23 4.36
N PHE A 353 -24.24 -21.97 5.46
CA PHE A 353 -24.71 -23.35 5.54
C PHE A 353 -26.23 -23.45 5.43
N ARG A 354 -26.98 -22.65 6.20
CA ARG A 354 -28.45 -22.64 6.09
C ARG A 354 -28.95 -22.35 4.68
N LYS A 355 -28.26 -21.47 3.93
CA LYS A 355 -28.62 -21.17 2.54
C LYS A 355 -28.27 -22.31 1.61
N THR A 356 -27.17 -23.00 1.85
CA THR A 356 -26.71 -24.13 1.06
C THR A 356 -27.62 -25.35 1.26
N SER A 357 -28.08 -25.60 2.49
CA SER A 357 -29.02 -26.70 2.80
C SER A 357 -30.46 -26.52 2.31
N ARG A 358 -30.76 -25.50 1.48
CA ARG A 358 -32.13 -25.24 1.01
C ARG A 358 -32.56 -26.28 -0.03
N SER A 359 -33.69 -26.92 0.24
CA SER A 359 -34.39 -27.76 -0.74
C SER A 359 -35.36 -26.96 -1.60
N LEU A 360 -35.66 -27.48 -2.81
CA LEU A 360 -36.72 -26.95 -3.67
C LEU A 360 -38.13 -27.09 -3.08
N THR A 361 -38.29 -27.77 -1.95
CA THR A 361 -39.59 -27.98 -1.29
C THR A 361 -39.88 -26.97 -0.19
N GLN A 362 -38.88 -26.21 0.25
CA GLN A 362 -39.02 -25.25 1.35
C GLN A 362 -39.12 -23.81 0.83
N LYS A 363 -40.17 -23.08 1.24
CA LYS A 363 -40.28 -21.65 0.95
C LYS A 363 -39.13 -20.89 1.61
N THR A 364 -38.50 -19.98 0.86
CA THR A 364 -37.49 -19.11 1.44
C THR A 364 -38.12 -18.13 2.44
N ARG A 365 -37.38 -17.73 3.49
CA ARG A 365 -37.83 -16.76 4.51
C ARG A 365 -38.19 -15.36 3.95
N SER A 366 -37.92 -15.09 2.67
CA SER A 366 -38.34 -13.84 2.02
C SER A 366 -39.66 -14.08 1.28
N ASP A 367 -40.67 -13.24 1.52
CA ASP A 367 -42.08 -13.35 1.05
C ASP A 367 -42.33 -13.55 -0.45
N LYS A 368 -41.30 -13.63 -1.29
CA LYS A 368 -41.44 -13.92 -2.72
C LYS A 368 -41.44 -15.44 -2.90
N ASN A 369 -42.54 -16.02 -3.40
CA ASN A 369 -42.83 -17.44 -3.67
C ASN A 369 -41.83 -18.16 -4.63
N TYR A 370 -40.52 -17.97 -4.48
CA TYR A 370 -39.50 -18.62 -5.29
C TYR A 370 -38.85 -19.74 -4.49
N TYR A 371 -38.96 -20.95 -5.02
CA TYR A 371 -38.15 -22.07 -4.59
C TYR A 371 -36.70 -21.83 -5.05
N LYS A 372 -35.76 -21.92 -4.13
CA LYS A 372 -34.33 -21.80 -4.43
C LYS A 372 -33.64 -23.03 -3.90
N ARG A 373 -32.98 -23.76 -4.80
CA ARG A 373 -32.05 -24.83 -4.42
C ARG A 373 -30.71 -24.19 -4.06
N GLY A 374 -30.16 -24.59 -2.92
CA GLY A 374 -28.85 -24.14 -2.50
C GLY A 374 -28.69 -22.62 -2.39
N ASN A 375 -27.44 -22.20 -2.56
CA ASN A 375 -26.94 -20.88 -2.30
C ASN A 375 -26.44 -20.18 -3.55
N VAL A 376 -27.41 -19.75 -4.36
CA VAL A 376 -27.17 -19.14 -5.68
C VAL A 376 -26.33 -17.84 -5.66
N ASN A 377 -25.64 -17.60 -6.78
CA ASN A 377 -24.82 -16.44 -7.11
C ASN A 377 -23.78 -16.13 -6.03
N ARG A 378 -22.90 -17.09 -5.76
CA ARG A 378 -21.79 -16.94 -4.83
C ARG A 378 -20.48 -16.73 -5.56
N SER A 379 -19.72 -15.77 -5.06
CA SER A 379 -18.34 -15.56 -5.47
C SER A 379 -17.47 -16.68 -4.91
N THR A 380 -16.72 -17.31 -5.79
CA THR A 380 -15.78 -18.38 -5.51
C THR A 380 -14.46 -18.09 -6.23
N SER A 381 -13.37 -18.66 -5.71
CA SER A 381 -12.06 -18.66 -6.38
C SER A 381 -11.86 -20.02 -7.02
N ILE A 382 -11.30 -20.10 -8.21
CA ILE A 382 -10.84 -21.37 -8.76
C ILE A 382 -9.51 -21.75 -8.12
N LEU A 383 -9.35 -23.00 -7.70
CA LEU A 383 -8.08 -23.49 -7.16
C LEU A 383 -7.12 -23.76 -8.33
N LEU A 384 -6.05 -22.98 -8.40
CA LEU A 384 -5.02 -23.03 -9.45
C LEU A 384 -3.63 -22.98 -8.81
N SER A 385 -2.65 -23.64 -9.42
CA SER A 385 -1.26 -23.55 -8.96
C SER A 385 -0.75 -22.11 -9.08
N GLY A 386 -0.27 -21.53 -7.98
CA GLY A 386 0.09 -20.11 -7.87
C GLY A 386 -1.09 -19.13 -7.86
N GLY A 387 -2.34 -19.61 -7.93
CA GLY A 387 -3.55 -18.78 -7.87
C GLY A 387 -3.85 -18.28 -6.46
N GLY A 388 -4.21 -17.01 -6.33
CA GLY A 388 -4.59 -16.39 -5.06
C GLY A 388 -6.03 -16.73 -4.65
N VAL A 389 -6.26 -16.91 -3.34
CA VAL A 389 -7.60 -17.12 -2.78
C VAL A 389 -8.15 -15.84 -2.16
N PHE A 390 -9.48 -15.68 -2.15
CA PHE A 390 -10.09 -14.46 -1.61
C PHE A 390 -9.99 -14.33 -0.08
N GLY A 391 -9.97 -15.44 0.65
CA GLY A 391 -9.90 -15.44 2.11
C GLY A 391 -9.25 -16.70 2.67
N SER A 392 -8.78 -16.58 3.91
CA SER A 392 -7.86 -17.54 4.53
C SER A 392 -8.52 -18.84 4.97
N ALA A 393 -9.85 -18.83 5.08
CA ALA A 393 -10.65 -20.01 5.35
C ALA A 393 -11.99 -19.94 4.60
N GLY A 394 -12.58 -21.10 4.36
CA GLY A 394 -13.84 -21.21 3.63
C GLY A 394 -14.25 -22.65 3.38
N CYS A 395 -15.11 -22.85 2.38
CA CYS A 395 -15.58 -24.18 1.99
C CYS A 395 -15.11 -24.52 0.57
N ARG A 396 -14.85 -25.80 0.31
CA ARG A 396 -14.42 -26.30 -1.01
C ARG A 396 -15.52 -27.05 -1.73
N ILE A 397 -15.50 -26.94 -3.05
CA ILE A 397 -16.42 -27.61 -3.96
C ILE A 397 -15.57 -28.40 -4.95
N VAL A 398 -15.57 -29.73 -4.83
CA VAL A 398 -14.66 -30.62 -5.59
C VAL A 398 -15.28 -31.15 -6.89
N HIS A 399 -16.61 -31.20 -6.96
CA HIS A 399 -17.35 -31.64 -8.14
C HIS A 399 -18.11 -30.47 -8.76
N VAL A 400 -17.35 -29.53 -9.32
CA VAL A 400 -17.92 -28.33 -9.94
C VAL A 400 -18.76 -28.72 -11.15
N ASN A 401 -20.03 -28.37 -11.10
CA ASN A 401 -20.92 -28.50 -12.23
C ASN A 401 -20.83 -27.24 -13.10
N ILE A 402 -20.32 -27.36 -14.32
CA ILE A 402 -20.15 -26.24 -15.25
C ILE A 402 -21.47 -25.50 -15.51
N ASP A 403 -22.60 -26.19 -15.46
CA ASP A 403 -23.91 -25.59 -15.70
C ASP A 403 -24.33 -24.63 -14.56
N ASP A 404 -23.79 -24.83 -13.35
CA ASP A 404 -24.01 -23.99 -12.17
C ASP A 404 -23.08 -22.76 -12.13
N ILE A 405 -22.12 -22.66 -13.04
CA ILE A 405 -21.31 -21.44 -13.25
C ILE A 405 -22.16 -20.40 -13.97
N LYS A 406 -22.35 -19.23 -13.36
CA LYS A 406 -23.10 -18.10 -13.91
C LYS A 406 -22.25 -17.10 -14.64
N GLN A 407 -21.00 -16.96 -14.24
CA GLN A 407 -20.05 -16.03 -14.84
C GLN A 407 -18.63 -16.39 -14.43
N ILE A 408 -17.71 -16.30 -15.38
CA ILE A 408 -16.26 -16.43 -15.16
C ILE A 408 -15.68 -15.04 -15.40
N TYR A 409 -14.97 -14.49 -14.41
CA TYR A 409 -14.21 -13.28 -14.61
C TYR A 409 -12.74 -13.63 -14.81
N GLU A 410 -12.16 -13.10 -15.88
CA GLU A 410 -10.72 -13.20 -16.15
C GLU A 410 -9.88 -12.48 -15.07
N ARG A 411 -10.50 -11.55 -14.34
CA ARG A 411 -9.89 -10.74 -13.28
C ARG A 411 -10.75 -10.75 -12.03
N ASN A 412 -10.18 -10.29 -10.93
CA ASN A 412 -10.96 -10.01 -9.72
C ASN A 412 -12.00 -8.92 -10.03
N ALA A 413 -13.29 -9.26 -10.01
CA ALA A 413 -14.36 -8.28 -10.15
C ALA A 413 -14.65 -7.57 -8.81
N TYR A 414 -13.80 -7.80 -7.80
CA TYR A 414 -13.90 -7.33 -6.42
C TYR A 414 -15.22 -7.69 -5.77
N THR A 415 -15.81 -8.79 -6.22
CA THR A 415 -17.13 -9.16 -5.79
C THR A 415 -17.14 -10.12 -4.60
N GLY A 416 -15.97 -10.56 -4.11
CA GLY A 416 -15.82 -11.55 -3.04
C GLY A 416 -16.58 -11.32 -1.72
N LYS A 417 -17.13 -10.12 -1.49
CA LYS A 417 -18.09 -9.84 -0.41
C LYS A 417 -19.54 -10.09 -0.84
N GLY A 418 -20.02 -11.29 -0.55
CA GLY A 418 -21.45 -11.61 -0.45
C GLY A 418 -22.23 -11.71 -1.76
N LYS A 419 -23.57 -11.64 -1.67
CA LYS A 419 -24.47 -11.85 -2.81
C LYS A 419 -24.49 -10.64 -3.74
N LYS A 420 -24.30 -10.86 -5.04
CA LYS A 420 -24.44 -9.85 -6.08
C LYS A 420 -25.90 -9.58 -6.41
N ARG A 421 -26.39 -8.40 -6.01
CA ARG A 421 -27.71 -7.89 -6.41
C ARG A 421 -27.50 -6.96 -7.58
N GLY A 422 -28.16 -7.21 -8.71
CA GLY A 422 -28.14 -6.33 -9.89
C GLY A 422 -27.15 -6.69 -10.99
N LEU A 423 -26.28 -7.69 -10.80
CA LEU A 423 -25.53 -8.25 -11.92
C LEU A 423 -26.51 -8.99 -12.84
N LYS A 424 -26.50 -8.64 -14.12
CA LYS A 424 -27.13 -9.43 -15.18
C LYS A 424 -26.10 -10.48 -15.59
N PHE A 425 -26.41 -11.74 -15.32
CA PHE A 425 -25.60 -12.85 -15.79
C PHE A 425 -26.00 -13.17 -17.22
N ASP A 426 -25.02 -13.55 -18.03
CA ASP A 426 -25.27 -14.05 -19.37
C ASP A 426 -25.58 -15.55 -19.28
N ASP A 427 -26.84 -15.87 -18.99
CA ASP A 427 -27.32 -17.26 -18.98
C ASP A 427 -27.30 -17.89 -20.40
N SER A 428 -26.88 -17.17 -21.46
CA SER A 428 -26.76 -17.71 -22.82
C SER A 428 -25.44 -18.45 -23.08
N GLN A 429 -24.45 -18.32 -22.20
CA GLN A 429 -23.19 -19.04 -22.35
C GLN A 429 -23.41 -20.56 -22.29
N THR A 430 -22.99 -21.23 -23.36
CA THR A 430 -23.00 -22.69 -23.46
C THR A 430 -21.98 -23.32 -22.51
N ARG A 431 -22.14 -24.62 -22.23
CA ARG A 431 -21.18 -25.39 -21.44
C ARG A 431 -19.77 -25.36 -22.04
N GLU A 432 -19.67 -25.53 -23.36
CA GLU A 432 -18.41 -25.53 -24.10
C GLU A 432 -17.68 -24.19 -23.97
N GLN A 433 -18.38 -23.07 -24.10
CA GLN A 433 -17.80 -21.73 -23.90
C GLN A 433 -17.26 -21.52 -22.49
N LYS A 434 -17.93 -22.07 -21.46
CA LYS A 434 -17.45 -21.98 -20.08
C LYS A 434 -16.22 -22.85 -19.86
N GLU A 435 -16.19 -24.05 -20.43
CA GLU A 435 -15.03 -24.94 -20.39
C GLU A 435 -13.81 -24.30 -21.09
N GLU A 436 -14.03 -23.66 -22.25
CA GLU A 436 -12.99 -22.88 -22.97
C GLU A 436 -12.48 -21.70 -22.13
N GLN A 437 -13.38 -20.94 -21.49
CA GLN A 437 -12.99 -19.84 -20.60
C GLN A 437 -12.18 -20.31 -19.40
N ILE A 438 -12.53 -21.45 -18.78
CA ILE A 438 -11.75 -22.04 -17.69
C ILE A 438 -10.37 -22.47 -18.18
N ALA A 439 -10.30 -23.13 -19.35
CA ALA A 439 -9.03 -23.56 -19.94
C ALA A 439 -8.12 -22.36 -20.26
N ALA A 440 -8.68 -21.29 -20.85
CA ALA A 440 -7.96 -20.05 -21.10
C ALA A 440 -7.45 -19.39 -19.81
N LEU A 441 -8.27 -19.39 -18.76
CA LEU A 441 -7.91 -18.87 -17.44
C LEU A 441 -6.75 -19.65 -16.81
N ILE A 442 -6.82 -20.98 -16.84
CA ILE A 442 -5.73 -21.87 -16.37
C ILE A 442 -4.44 -21.55 -17.12
N LYS A 443 -4.50 -21.49 -18.46
CA LYS A 443 -3.34 -21.17 -19.30
C LYS A 443 -2.77 -19.79 -18.97
N ALA A 444 -3.61 -18.79 -18.77
CA ALA A 444 -3.19 -17.44 -18.40
C ALA A 444 -2.50 -17.41 -17.03
N HIS A 445 -3.01 -18.16 -16.03
CA HIS A 445 -2.35 -18.30 -14.73
C HIS A 445 -0.97 -18.97 -14.82
N LYS A 446 -0.85 -20.03 -15.60
CA LYS A 446 0.42 -20.73 -15.86
C LYS A 446 1.45 -19.85 -16.58
N LEU A 447 0.98 -18.89 -17.37
CA LEU A 447 1.81 -17.88 -18.03
C LEU A 447 2.15 -16.67 -17.14
N GLY A 448 1.46 -16.50 -16.02
CA GLY A 448 1.47 -15.27 -15.22
C GLY A 448 0.51 -14.23 -15.76
N ILE A 449 -0.60 -13.98 -15.05
CA ILE A 449 -1.59 -12.97 -15.43
C ILE A 449 -1.11 -11.59 -15.01
N ASP A 450 -1.08 -10.63 -15.93
CA ASP A 450 -0.98 -9.22 -15.60
C ASP A 450 -2.33 -8.71 -15.10
N ASN A 451 -2.55 -8.86 -13.80
CA ASN A 451 -3.69 -8.26 -13.16
C ASN A 451 -3.31 -6.83 -12.70
N PRO A 452 -4.03 -5.78 -13.17
CA PRO A 452 -3.74 -4.40 -12.81
C PRO A 452 -3.81 -4.13 -11.30
N ASP A 453 -4.50 -5.01 -10.57
CA ASP A 453 -4.65 -4.92 -9.12
C ASP A 453 -3.59 -5.69 -8.32
N GLY A 454 -2.64 -6.31 -9.02
CA GLY A 454 -1.60 -7.14 -8.43
C GLY A 454 -2.10 -8.47 -7.86
N THR A 455 -3.39 -8.80 -8.00
CA THR A 455 -3.94 -10.01 -7.38
C THR A 455 -3.87 -11.18 -8.35
N ASN A 456 -3.37 -12.33 -7.91
CA ASN A 456 -3.50 -13.58 -8.67
C ASN A 456 -4.85 -14.26 -8.42
N HIS A 457 -5.86 -13.51 -7.99
CA HIS A 457 -7.18 -14.04 -7.65
C HIS A 457 -8.12 -13.94 -8.85
N THR A 458 -8.77 -15.04 -9.16
CA THR A 458 -9.82 -15.11 -10.19
C THR A 458 -11.16 -15.44 -9.57
N GLU A 459 -12.19 -14.78 -10.08
CA GLU A 459 -13.53 -14.81 -9.50
C GLU A 459 -14.49 -15.57 -10.43
N ILE A 460 -15.15 -16.58 -9.87
CA ILE A 460 -16.20 -17.35 -10.54
C ILE A 460 -17.50 -17.22 -9.73
N ILE A 461 -18.57 -16.82 -10.40
CA ILE A 461 -19.91 -16.79 -9.82
C ILE A 461 -20.55 -18.16 -10.00
N TYR A 462 -20.85 -18.83 -8.89
CA TYR A 462 -21.31 -20.21 -8.85
C TYR A 462 -22.58 -20.37 -8.00
N ASP A 463 -23.47 -21.26 -8.43
CA ASP A 463 -24.64 -21.68 -7.67
C ASP A 463 -24.29 -22.86 -6.75
N VAL A 464 -23.91 -22.55 -5.51
CA VAL A 464 -23.44 -23.57 -4.55
C VAL A 464 -24.60 -24.42 -4.04
N THR A 465 -24.61 -25.71 -4.33
CA THR A 465 -25.59 -26.67 -3.78
C THR A 465 -25.07 -27.49 -2.62
N GLU A 466 -23.76 -27.70 -2.54
CA GLU A 466 -23.10 -28.51 -1.54
C GLU A 466 -21.65 -28.07 -1.31
N TYR A 467 -21.10 -28.47 -0.17
CA TYR A 467 -19.68 -28.35 0.16
C TYR A 467 -19.12 -29.73 0.47
N HIS A 468 -17.86 -29.95 0.12
CA HIS A 468 -17.20 -31.25 0.29
C HIS A 468 -16.29 -31.25 1.51
N ASP A 469 -15.65 -30.11 1.77
CA ASP A 469 -14.75 -29.92 2.91
C ASP A 469 -14.62 -28.42 3.23
N ILE A 470 -13.91 -28.13 4.31
CA ILE A 470 -13.55 -26.79 4.76
C ILE A 470 -12.07 -26.61 4.49
N TYR A 471 -11.70 -25.54 3.79
CA TYR A 471 -10.31 -25.25 3.54
C TYR A 471 -9.80 -24.16 4.48
N TYR A 472 -8.50 -24.18 4.75
CA TYR A 472 -7.76 -23.00 5.17
C TYR A 472 -6.42 -22.90 4.44
N THR A 473 -5.89 -21.69 4.33
CA THR A 473 -4.56 -21.46 3.73
C THR A 473 -3.73 -20.52 4.58
N LEU A 474 -2.42 -20.75 4.57
CA LEU A 474 -1.41 -19.83 5.09
C LEU A 474 -0.85 -18.92 4.00
N ASP A 475 -1.21 -19.17 2.74
CA ASP A 475 -0.82 -18.32 1.63
C ASP A 475 -1.41 -16.92 1.83
N PRO A 476 -0.77 -15.89 1.27
CA PRO A 476 -1.39 -14.59 1.16
C PRO A 476 -2.72 -14.71 0.42
N ILE A 477 -3.75 -14.12 1.03
CA ILE A 477 -5.03 -13.88 0.36
C ILE A 477 -4.92 -12.57 -0.42
N VAL A 478 -5.93 -12.20 -1.21
CA VAL A 478 -5.99 -10.94 -2.01
C VAL A 478 -5.26 -9.77 -1.31
N ASN A 479 -3.98 -9.58 -1.66
CA ASN A 479 -3.00 -8.62 -1.15
C ASN A 479 -2.82 -8.52 0.38
N VAL A 480 -3.16 -9.56 1.15
CA VAL A 480 -3.04 -9.54 2.63
C VAL A 480 -2.54 -10.90 3.13
N SER A 481 -1.44 -10.92 3.88
CA SER A 481 -1.02 -12.12 4.61
C SER A 481 -1.94 -12.36 5.82
N PRO A 482 -2.18 -13.62 6.22
CA PRO A 482 -2.85 -13.90 7.48
C PRO A 482 -2.19 -13.14 8.64
N PHE A 483 -3.01 -12.52 9.50
CA PHE A 483 -2.51 -11.72 10.62
C PHE A 483 -1.65 -12.54 11.60
N HIS A 484 -1.94 -13.85 11.69
CA HIS A 484 -1.23 -14.79 12.54
C HIS A 484 -1.25 -16.20 11.91
N PRO A 485 -0.20 -17.03 12.05
CA PRO A 485 -0.16 -18.38 11.49
C PRO A 485 -1.30 -19.30 11.95
N LEU A 486 -1.80 -19.15 13.18
CA LEU A 486 -2.93 -19.93 13.71
C LEU A 486 -4.30 -19.42 13.28
N SER A 487 -4.39 -18.18 12.76
CA SER A 487 -5.69 -17.56 12.47
C SER A 487 -6.50 -18.32 11.41
N PRO A 488 -5.92 -18.70 10.25
CA PRO A 488 -6.67 -19.42 9.22
C PRO A 488 -7.30 -20.74 9.71
N LEU A 489 -6.55 -21.52 10.51
CA LEU A 489 -7.05 -22.78 11.06
C LEU A 489 -8.17 -22.55 12.08
N LEU A 490 -8.04 -21.58 12.99
CA LEU A 490 -9.09 -21.24 13.95
C LEU A 490 -10.36 -20.71 13.26
N GLN A 491 -10.23 -20.00 12.13
CA GLN A 491 -11.38 -19.63 11.28
C GLN A 491 -12.05 -20.87 10.67
N ALA A 492 -11.27 -21.83 10.15
CA ALA A 492 -11.81 -23.07 9.60
C ALA A 492 -12.52 -23.92 10.65
N LEU A 493 -11.97 -24.02 11.87
CA LEU A 493 -12.61 -24.69 13.00
C LEU A 493 -13.95 -24.04 13.37
N PHE A 494 -14.00 -22.71 13.40
CA PHE A 494 -15.26 -22.00 13.59
C PHE A 494 -16.28 -22.36 12.49
N ILE A 495 -15.86 -22.37 11.22
CA ILE A 495 -16.72 -22.74 10.09
C ILE A 495 -17.21 -24.20 10.21
N LYS A 496 -16.35 -25.14 10.65
CA LYS A 496 -16.70 -26.55 10.87
C LYS A 496 -17.78 -26.72 11.92
N ASN A 497 -17.62 -26.05 13.05
CA ASN A 497 -18.60 -26.08 14.13
C ASN A 497 -19.96 -25.50 13.69
N GLU A 498 -19.97 -24.48 12.82
CA GLU A 498 -21.23 -23.99 12.22
C GLU A 498 -21.84 -25.01 11.25
N ALA A 499 -21.02 -25.70 10.45
CA ALA A 499 -21.48 -26.74 9.51
C ALA A 499 -22.16 -27.91 10.25
N LEU A 500 -21.58 -28.35 11.36
CA LEU A 500 -22.10 -29.45 12.19
C LEU A 500 -23.52 -29.20 12.71
N LYS A 501 -23.89 -27.94 12.99
CA LYS A 501 -25.27 -27.56 13.38
C LYS A 501 -26.30 -27.88 12.31
N PHE A 502 -25.87 -28.02 11.06
CA PHE A 502 -26.71 -28.40 9.92
C PHE A 502 -26.54 -29.87 9.51
N GLY A 503 -25.88 -30.69 10.34
CA GLY A 503 -25.60 -32.10 10.06
C GLY A 503 -24.53 -32.31 8.98
N MET A 504 -23.68 -31.30 8.74
CA MET A 504 -22.57 -31.38 7.79
C MET A 504 -21.28 -31.59 8.57
N ASP A 505 -20.81 -32.84 8.59
CA ASP A 505 -19.50 -33.19 9.14
C ASP A 505 -18.46 -33.10 8.01
N LEU A 506 -17.88 -31.90 7.87
CA LEU A 506 -16.93 -31.59 6.81
C LEU A 506 -15.50 -31.65 7.35
N PRO A 507 -14.59 -32.41 6.72
CA PRO A 507 -13.18 -32.41 7.13
C PRO A 507 -12.55 -31.05 6.86
N ILE A 508 -11.47 -30.74 7.59
CA ILE A 508 -10.66 -29.54 7.34
C ILE A 508 -9.45 -29.95 6.49
N VAL A 509 -9.17 -29.15 5.47
CA VAL A 509 -8.07 -29.34 4.54
C VAL A 509 -7.22 -28.08 4.52
N LYS A 510 -5.94 -28.22 4.83
CA LYS A 510 -4.94 -27.18 4.60
C LYS A 510 -4.56 -27.19 3.13
N ILE A 511 -4.68 -26.04 2.48
CA ILE A 511 -4.27 -25.85 1.09
C ILE A 511 -3.18 -24.78 1.00
N SER A 512 -2.27 -24.95 0.04
CA SER A 512 -1.36 -23.90 -0.41
C SER A 512 -1.25 -23.96 -1.92
N CYS A 513 -1.79 -22.94 -2.59
CA CYS A 513 -1.62 -22.71 -4.01
C CYS A 513 -0.18 -22.34 -4.34
N LEU A 514 0.50 -21.61 -3.44
CA LEU A 514 1.89 -21.20 -3.58
C LEU A 514 2.85 -22.39 -3.52
N HIS A 515 2.61 -23.32 -2.60
CA HIS A 515 3.46 -24.50 -2.38
C HIS A 515 2.93 -25.77 -3.04
N ASN A 516 1.88 -25.66 -3.85
CA ASN A 516 1.19 -26.75 -4.52
C ASN A 516 0.88 -27.94 -3.58
N MET A 517 0.38 -27.64 -2.38
CA MET A 517 0.22 -28.60 -1.29
C MET A 517 -1.23 -28.70 -0.81
N GLU A 518 -1.65 -29.91 -0.47
CA GLU A 518 -2.89 -30.21 0.21
C GLU A 518 -2.64 -31.23 1.32
N THR A 519 -3.13 -30.97 2.54
CA THR A 519 -3.06 -31.91 3.66
C THR A 519 -4.36 -31.87 4.47
N ILE A 520 -4.91 -33.02 4.81
CA ILE A 520 -6.05 -33.12 5.74
C ILE A 520 -5.56 -32.72 7.13
N GLU A 521 -6.26 -31.80 7.77
CA GLU A 521 -5.96 -31.37 9.13
C GLU A 521 -6.47 -32.43 10.12
N PRO A 522 -5.62 -32.88 11.07
CA PRO A 522 -6.08 -33.79 12.12
C PRO A 522 -7.11 -33.11 13.04
N GLU A 523 -7.87 -33.93 13.77
CA GLU A 523 -8.70 -33.41 14.87
C GLU A 523 -7.80 -32.87 15.99
N HIS A 524 -8.24 -31.78 16.61
CA HIS A 524 -7.52 -31.14 17.72
C HIS A 524 -8.17 -31.46 19.07
N SER A 525 -7.35 -31.69 20.09
CA SER A 525 -7.84 -31.83 21.45
C SER A 525 -8.27 -30.50 22.05
N ASP A 526 -9.09 -30.53 23.11
CA ASP A 526 -9.50 -29.33 23.84
C ASP A 526 -8.28 -28.55 24.36
N GLU A 527 -7.25 -29.25 24.86
CA GLU A 527 -6.00 -28.65 25.34
C GLU A 527 -5.23 -27.93 24.22
N GLU A 528 -5.15 -28.54 23.03
CA GLU A 528 -4.52 -27.92 21.86
C GLU A 528 -5.27 -26.66 21.43
N LEU A 529 -6.60 -26.70 21.40
CA LEU A 529 -7.44 -25.55 21.05
C LEU A 529 -7.26 -24.41 22.06
N ILE A 530 -7.22 -24.71 23.36
CA ILE A 530 -6.94 -23.72 24.42
C ILE A 530 -5.56 -23.09 24.17
N GLN A 531 -4.53 -23.89 23.91
CA GLN A 531 -3.18 -23.39 23.65
C GLN A 531 -3.13 -22.49 22.41
N MET A 532 -3.78 -22.88 21.32
CA MET A 532 -3.84 -22.09 20.08
C MET A 532 -4.48 -20.72 20.30
N TRP A 533 -5.62 -20.67 20.99
CA TRP A 533 -6.29 -19.40 21.32
C TRP A 533 -5.46 -18.51 22.23
N THR A 534 -4.82 -19.10 23.24
CA THR A 534 -3.98 -18.38 24.18
C THR A 534 -2.75 -17.79 23.49
N THR A 535 -2.07 -18.56 22.64
CA THR A 535 -0.94 -18.07 21.83
C THR A 535 -1.38 -16.95 20.90
N LEU A 536 -2.44 -17.14 20.11
CA LEU A 536 -2.97 -16.12 19.19
C LEU A 536 -3.27 -14.79 19.91
N CYS A 537 -4.00 -14.86 21.03
CA CYS A 537 -4.39 -13.67 21.78
C CYS A 537 -3.20 -13.02 22.47
N ASN A 538 -2.29 -13.81 23.04
CA ASN A 538 -1.07 -13.31 23.65
C ASN A 538 -0.22 -12.55 22.64
N ASP A 539 0.00 -13.10 21.45
CA ASP A 539 0.82 -12.45 20.42
C ASP A 539 0.16 -11.15 19.92
N PHE A 540 -1.17 -11.12 19.79
CA PHE A 540 -1.90 -9.88 19.51
C PHE A 540 -1.73 -8.83 20.62
N ILE A 541 -1.85 -9.25 21.89
CA ILE A 541 -1.69 -8.37 23.06
C ILE A 541 -0.27 -7.80 23.10
N GLN A 542 0.74 -8.66 23.02
CA GLN A 542 2.16 -8.26 23.06
C GLN A 542 2.49 -7.30 21.91
N ASN A 543 2.04 -7.60 20.69
CA ASN A 543 2.24 -6.71 19.55
C ASN A 543 1.52 -5.37 19.70
N THR A 544 0.34 -5.35 20.33
CA THR A 544 -0.41 -4.10 20.57
C THR A 544 0.22 -3.28 21.69
N LEU A 545 0.72 -3.92 22.74
CA LEU A 545 1.38 -3.28 23.89
C LEU A 545 2.78 -2.74 23.59
N LYS A 546 3.37 -3.05 22.43
CA LYS A 546 4.53 -2.32 21.90
C LYS A 546 4.26 -0.80 21.78
N ASP A 547 3.00 -0.42 21.63
CA ASP A 547 2.54 0.96 21.68
C ASP A 547 1.79 1.23 22.99
N MET A 548 2.45 1.94 23.91
CA MET A 548 1.91 2.21 25.25
C MET A 548 0.60 3.00 25.25
N SER A 549 0.34 3.80 24.21
CA SER A 549 -0.95 4.51 24.09
C SER A 549 -2.14 3.54 24.00
N LYS A 550 -1.88 2.29 23.63
CA LYS A 550 -2.89 1.23 23.50
C LYS A 550 -3.05 0.37 24.77
N PHE A 551 -2.39 0.71 25.88
CA PHE A 551 -2.53 -0.02 27.14
C PHE A 551 -4.00 -0.09 27.61
N SER A 552 -4.67 1.07 27.73
CA SER A 552 -6.08 1.11 28.15
C SER A 552 -7.02 0.49 27.14
N GLN A 553 -6.64 0.45 25.85
CA GLN A 553 -7.40 -0.28 24.84
C GLN A 553 -7.43 -1.77 25.21
N ILE A 554 -6.26 -2.40 25.41
CA ILE A 554 -6.18 -3.83 25.78
C ILE A 554 -6.87 -4.09 27.11
N GLU A 555 -6.65 -3.23 28.11
CA GLU A 555 -7.26 -3.37 29.43
C GLU A 555 -8.80 -3.43 29.35
N ARG A 556 -9.41 -2.59 28.52
CA ARG A 556 -10.87 -2.50 28.35
C ARG A 556 -11.45 -3.57 27.43
N MET A 557 -10.67 -4.16 26.53
CA MET A 557 -11.16 -5.18 25.60
C MET A 557 -11.63 -6.43 26.36
N SER A 558 -12.81 -6.94 26.01
CA SER A 558 -13.27 -8.23 26.50
C SER A 558 -12.44 -9.37 25.88
N VAL A 559 -12.53 -10.58 26.44
CA VAL A 559 -11.91 -11.76 25.82
C VAL A 559 -12.51 -12.05 24.44
N GLY A 560 -13.81 -11.79 24.25
CA GLY A 560 -14.46 -11.89 22.96
C GLY A 560 -13.86 -10.94 21.92
N ASP A 561 -13.59 -9.70 22.31
CA ASP A 561 -12.92 -8.70 21.48
C ASP A 561 -11.50 -9.13 21.14
N LEU A 562 -10.71 -9.52 22.15
CA LEU A 562 -9.32 -9.99 21.97
C LEU A 562 -9.25 -11.18 21.01
N SER A 563 -10.15 -12.16 21.15
CA SER A 563 -10.20 -13.31 20.26
C SER A 563 -10.52 -12.90 18.82
N THR A 564 -11.43 -11.95 18.62
CA THR A 564 -11.82 -11.48 17.28
C THR A 564 -10.72 -10.63 16.65
N CYS A 565 -10.11 -9.73 17.41
CA CYS A 565 -8.99 -8.91 16.97
C CYS A 565 -7.75 -9.76 16.66
N GLY A 566 -7.43 -10.75 17.51
CA GLY A 566 -6.34 -11.69 17.25
C GLY A 566 -6.60 -12.52 15.99
N LEU A 567 -7.85 -12.93 15.76
CA LEU A 567 -8.20 -13.73 14.58
C LEU A 567 -8.11 -12.93 13.28
N TYR A 568 -8.63 -11.70 13.22
CA TYR A 568 -8.76 -10.96 11.96
C TYR A 568 -7.88 -9.72 11.83
N GLY A 569 -7.15 -9.33 12.87
CA GLY A 569 -6.40 -8.07 12.91
C GLY A 569 -7.27 -6.80 12.89
N ILE A 570 -8.59 -6.93 13.03
CA ILE A 570 -9.54 -5.80 13.02
C ILE A 570 -9.62 -5.16 14.41
N LYS A 571 -9.75 -3.84 14.48
CA LYS A 571 -9.89 -3.11 15.76
C LYS A 571 -11.23 -2.37 15.90
N ASP A 572 -11.90 -2.12 14.78
CA ASP A 572 -13.14 -1.36 14.72
C ASP A 572 -14.35 -2.30 14.53
N ASP A 573 -15.54 -1.79 14.86
CA ASP A 573 -16.82 -2.47 14.61
C ASP A 573 -16.97 -3.84 15.28
N LEU A 574 -16.29 -4.09 16.41
CA LEU A 574 -16.31 -5.38 17.13
C LEU A 574 -17.71 -5.81 17.55
N ASP A 575 -18.63 -4.87 17.79
CA ASP A 575 -20.03 -5.13 18.06
C ASP A 575 -20.72 -5.95 16.94
N ASN A 576 -20.21 -5.89 15.72
CA ASN A 576 -20.70 -6.65 14.57
C ASN A 576 -20.18 -8.10 14.53
N TYR A 577 -19.46 -8.58 15.53
CA TYR A 577 -18.88 -9.92 15.57
C TYR A 577 -19.34 -10.68 16.82
N LEU A 578 -19.54 -11.98 16.67
CA LEU A 578 -19.65 -12.89 17.82
C LEU A 578 -18.23 -13.19 18.33
N PRO A 579 -18.03 -13.51 19.63
CA PRO A 579 -16.74 -14.01 20.10
C PRO A 579 -16.26 -15.17 19.20
N ALA A 580 -15.00 -15.16 18.79
CA ALA A 580 -14.52 -16.09 17.77
C ALA A 580 -14.48 -17.55 18.27
N TYR A 581 -14.57 -17.78 19.58
CA TYR A 581 -14.70 -19.09 20.23
C TYR A 581 -16.16 -19.47 20.58
N SER A 582 -17.15 -18.64 20.21
CA SER A 582 -18.54 -18.77 20.71
C SER A 582 -19.29 -20.04 20.28
N ASN A 583 -18.75 -20.83 19.33
CA ASN A 583 -19.40 -22.03 18.83
C ASN A 583 -18.76 -23.34 19.31
N TYR A 584 -17.82 -23.29 20.26
CA TYR A 584 -17.35 -24.45 21.01
C TYR A 584 -18.36 -24.87 22.10
N PRO A 585 -18.24 -26.07 22.68
CA PRO A 585 -18.97 -26.44 23.90
C PRO A 585 -18.70 -25.44 25.04
N VAL A 586 -19.71 -25.16 25.87
CA VAL A 586 -19.62 -24.16 26.96
C VAL A 586 -18.42 -24.42 27.89
N SER A 587 -18.17 -25.69 28.23
CA SER A 587 -17.04 -26.10 29.07
C SER A 587 -15.67 -25.76 28.45
N LEU A 588 -15.54 -25.81 27.12
CA LEU A 588 -14.32 -25.43 26.43
C LEU A 588 -14.21 -23.90 26.32
N GLN A 589 -15.33 -23.20 26.08
CA GLN A 589 -15.34 -21.72 26.07
C GLN A 589 -14.84 -21.13 27.39
N GLU A 590 -15.32 -21.65 28.53
CA GLU A 590 -14.89 -21.19 29.86
C GLU A 590 -13.39 -21.37 30.08
N GLN A 591 -12.81 -22.47 29.59
CA GLN A 591 -11.38 -22.74 29.68
C GLN A 591 -10.56 -21.81 28.79
N ILE A 592 -11.00 -21.59 27.54
CA ILE A 592 -10.39 -20.62 26.62
C ILE A 592 -10.42 -19.22 27.25
N ILE A 593 -11.58 -18.79 27.77
CA ILE A 593 -11.75 -17.49 28.43
C ILE A 593 -10.77 -17.33 29.57
N LYS A 594 -10.74 -18.30 30.50
CA LYS A 594 -9.85 -18.27 31.66
C LYS A 594 -8.38 -18.19 31.25
N SER A 595 -7.97 -18.93 30.21
CA SER A 595 -6.60 -18.95 29.72
C SER A 595 -6.20 -17.61 29.09
N ILE A 596 -7.07 -17.02 28.25
CA ILE A 596 -6.84 -15.70 27.64
C ILE A 596 -6.81 -14.59 28.72
N GLU A 597 -7.69 -14.63 29.72
CA GLU A 597 -7.65 -13.69 30.86
C GLU A 597 -6.36 -13.79 31.65
N GLY A 598 -5.83 -15.01 31.81
CA GLY A 598 -4.52 -15.29 32.38
C GLY A 598 -3.43 -14.50 31.67
N VAL A 599 -3.22 -14.77 30.38
CA VAL A 599 -2.16 -14.10 29.60
C VAL A 599 -2.40 -12.61 29.44
N LYS A 600 -3.65 -12.15 29.38
CA LYS A 600 -3.97 -10.71 29.38
C LYS A 600 -3.49 -10.05 30.66
N ARG A 601 -3.81 -10.62 31.83
CA ARG A 601 -3.39 -10.09 33.13
C ARG A 601 -1.87 -10.07 33.25
N ASP A 602 -1.21 -11.17 32.89
CA ASP A 602 0.23 -11.32 33.01
C ASP A 602 0.97 -10.36 32.05
N SER A 603 0.46 -10.21 30.83
CA SER A 603 1.00 -9.25 29.84
C SER A 603 0.86 -7.80 30.30
N LEU A 604 -0.31 -7.43 30.83
CA LEU A 604 -0.54 -6.09 31.36
C LEU A 604 0.33 -5.83 32.59
N LEU A 605 0.50 -6.80 33.48
CA LEU A 605 1.38 -6.68 34.66
C LEU A 605 2.84 -6.51 34.24
N LYS A 606 3.35 -7.38 33.36
CA LYS A 606 4.71 -7.29 32.84
C LYS A 606 4.96 -5.96 32.13
N MET A 607 3.99 -5.48 31.35
CA MET A 607 4.13 -4.18 30.69
C MET A 607 4.13 -3.03 31.71
N LYS A 608 3.31 -3.11 32.78
CA LYS A 608 3.37 -2.15 33.90
C LYS A 608 4.75 -2.17 34.56
N GLU A 609 5.31 -3.34 34.84
CA GLU A 609 6.64 -3.51 35.45
C GLU A 609 7.76 -2.94 34.56
N CYS A 610 7.86 -3.37 33.30
CA CYS A 610 8.86 -2.84 32.36
C CYS A 610 8.76 -1.33 32.21
N TYR A 611 7.54 -0.80 32.30
CA TYR A 611 7.29 0.61 32.21
C TYR A 611 7.70 1.38 33.48
N ILE A 612 7.44 0.83 34.67
CA ILE A 612 7.95 1.36 35.94
C ILE A 612 9.48 1.35 35.95
N GLU A 613 10.11 0.29 35.45
CA GLU A 613 11.57 0.19 35.30
C GLU A 613 12.11 1.24 34.34
N LYS A 614 11.50 1.39 33.15
CA LYS A 614 11.85 2.44 32.18
C LYS A 614 11.74 3.82 32.80
N LEU A 615 10.61 4.12 33.46
CA LEU A 615 10.43 5.40 34.14
C LEU A 615 11.48 5.63 35.22
N THR A 616 11.79 4.61 36.00
CA THR A 616 12.80 4.74 37.07
C THR A 616 14.18 5.01 36.46
N SER A 617 14.56 4.29 35.41
CA SER A 617 15.82 4.52 34.67
C SER A 617 15.86 5.90 34.01
N ASP A 618 14.78 6.33 33.36
CA ASP A 618 14.67 7.62 32.70
C ASP A 618 14.73 8.76 33.73
N LEU A 619 14.20 8.55 34.92
CA LEU A 619 14.27 9.49 36.04
C LEU A 619 15.68 9.55 36.64
N ASP A 620 16.36 8.41 36.81
CA ASP A 620 17.74 8.34 37.29
C ASP A 620 18.71 9.05 36.32
N ASN A 621 18.38 9.08 35.02
CA ASN A 621 19.14 9.78 33.98
C ASN A 621 18.75 11.26 33.79
N GLY A 622 17.79 11.76 34.58
CA GLY A 622 17.29 13.14 34.50
C GLY A 622 15.96 13.27 33.75
N ILE A 623 15.05 14.09 34.30
CA ILE A 623 13.70 14.29 33.73
C ILE A 623 13.80 15.04 32.39
N THR A 624 13.37 14.38 31.31
CA THR A 624 13.14 15.05 30.02
C THR A 624 11.64 15.29 29.79
N GLU A 625 11.28 16.17 28.85
CA GLU A 625 9.88 16.44 28.46
C GLU A 625 9.15 15.17 27.98
N THR A 626 9.88 14.25 27.33
CA THR A 626 9.37 12.94 26.91
C THR A 626 8.97 12.07 28.10
N ASN A 627 9.77 12.08 29.18
CA ASN A 627 9.48 11.33 30.40
C ASN A 627 8.17 11.80 31.05
N CYS A 628 7.83 13.08 30.93
CA CYS A 628 6.61 13.62 31.50
C CYS A 628 5.35 13.13 30.78
N HIS A 629 5.36 13.02 29.45
CA HIS A 629 4.23 12.48 28.69
C HIS A 629 3.99 11.00 29.04
N ASP A 630 5.06 10.23 29.08
CA ASP A 630 5.06 8.84 29.53
C ASP A 630 4.42 8.77 30.94
N ILE A 631 4.93 9.53 31.92
CA ILE A 631 4.37 9.56 33.29
C ILE A 631 2.86 9.87 33.27
N ILE A 632 2.40 10.85 32.47
CA ILE A 632 0.98 11.19 32.34
C ILE A 632 0.16 10.00 31.82
N CYS A 633 0.64 9.33 30.77
CA CYS A 633 -0.02 8.12 30.26
C CYS A 633 -0.10 7.02 31.33
N ALA A 634 0.92 6.88 32.18
CA ALA A 634 0.89 5.91 33.29
C ALA A 634 -0.20 6.22 34.31
N LEU A 635 -0.38 7.50 34.61
CA LEU A 635 -1.32 8.00 35.60
C LEU A 635 -2.77 7.94 35.12
N ASP A 636 -3.00 8.25 33.85
CA ASP A 636 -4.32 8.17 33.23
C ASP A 636 -4.80 6.72 33.06
N ASN A 637 -3.88 5.76 33.05
CA ASN A 637 -4.15 4.32 32.96
C ASN A 637 -4.16 3.61 34.34
N ASP A 638 -4.17 4.35 35.46
CA ASP A 638 -4.12 3.81 36.84
C ASP A 638 -3.03 2.74 37.03
N LEU A 639 -1.85 2.92 36.41
CA LEU A 639 -0.69 2.00 36.53
C LEU A 639 0.09 2.16 37.84
N ILE A 640 -0.44 2.92 38.79
CA ILE A 640 0.29 3.35 39.99
C ILE A 640 0.17 2.28 41.07
N ASP A 641 1.24 1.53 41.31
CA ASP A 641 1.40 0.75 42.53
C ASP A 641 1.89 1.64 43.71
N VAL A 642 2.04 1.06 44.90
CA VAL A 642 2.52 1.79 46.09
C VAL A 642 3.92 2.36 45.90
N THR A 643 4.80 1.66 45.19
CA THR A 643 6.18 2.06 44.92
C THR A 643 6.24 3.23 43.93
N LEU A 644 5.49 3.19 42.82
CA LEU A 644 5.40 4.32 41.88
C LEU A 644 4.73 5.53 42.54
N LYS A 645 3.77 5.31 43.44
CA LYS A 645 3.14 6.37 44.25
C LYS A 645 4.13 7.07 45.17
N GLU A 646 4.92 6.32 45.93
CA GLU A 646 5.98 6.89 46.79
C GLU A 646 7.02 7.65 45.97
N TYR A 647 7.34 7.16 44.77
CA TYR A 647 8.30 7.80 43.88
C TYR A 647 7.74 9.05 43.20
N LEU A 648 6.48 9.07 42.76
CA LEU A 648 5.79 10.27 42.26
C LEU A 648 5.70 11.35 43.34
N ILE A 649 5.53 10.96 44.61
CA ILE A 649 5.63 11.86 45.75
C ILE A 649 7.06 12.40 45.90
N LYS A 650 8.09 11.57 45.74
CA LYS A 650 9.50 12.02 45.73
C LYS A 650 9.82 12.93 44.55
N LEU A 651 9.29 12.65 43.36
CA LEU A 651 9.45 13.46 42.15
C LEU A 651 8.77 14.82 42.32
N ALA A 652 7.54 14.84 42.84
CA ALA A 652 6.84 16.06 43.19
C ALA A 652 7.65 16.87 44.22
N LYS A 653 8.19 16.22 45.26
CA LYS A 653 9.08 16.85 46.24
C LYS A 653 10.37 17.38 45.60
N TYR A 654 11.01 16.62 44.73
CA TYR A 654 12.21 17.06 44.01
C TYR A 654 11.94 18.30 43.14
N ILE A 655 10.84 18.32 42.39
CA ILE A 655 10.42 19.49 41.59
C ILE A 655 10.10 20.70 42.49
N ILE A 656 9.51 20.46 43.68
CA ILE A 656 9.23 21.51 44.68
C ILE A 656 10.54 22.08 45.25
N ASP A 657 11.49 21.20 45.59
CA ASP A 657 12.70 21.49 46.35
C ASP A 657 13.86 21.95 45.46
N SER A 658 13.88 21.59 44.18
CA SER A 658 14.86 22.06 43.20
C SER A 658 14.62 23.54 42.89
N ASN A 659 15.30 24.41 43.63
CA ASN A 659 15.38 25.85 43.31
C ASN A 659 16.22 26.14 42.05
N GLU A 660 16.75 25.11 41.38
CA GLU A 660 17.65 25.21 40.23
C GLU A 660 16.97 25.02 38.86
N LEU A 661 15.66 24.75 38.81
CA LEU A 661 14.94 24.78 37.53
C LEU A 661 14.93 26.21 37.02
N SER A 662 15.61 26.46 35.89
CA SER A 662 15.58 27.79 35.27
C SER A 662 14.13 28.20 34.99
N PRO A 663 13.80 29.51 35.06
CA PRO A 663 12.46 29.99 34.77
C PRO A 663 11.93 29.50 33.41
N GLU A 664 12.79 29.27 32.41
CA GLU A 664 12.39 28.70 31.12
C GLU A 664 11.99 27.21 31.23
N ASN A 665 12.75 26.39 31.96
CA ASN A 665 12.40 24.97 32.18
C ASN A 665 11.13 24.83 33.02
N PHE A 666 10.94 25.70 34.01
CA PHE A 666 9.71 25.77 34.80
C PHE A 666 8.50 26.24 33.97
N PHE A 667 8.73 27.10 32.96
CA PHE A 667 7.69 27.58 32.04
C PHE A 667 7.28 26.51 31.00
N ALA A 668 8.23 25.71 30.52
CA ALA A 668 7.94 24.53 29.69
C ALA A 668 7.10 23.50 30.48
N LEU A 669 7.44 23.28 31.75
CA LEU A 669 6.70 22.38 32.65
C LEU A 669 5.31 22.91 33.05
N SER A 670 5.13 24.23 33.17
CA SER A 670 3.87 24.82 33.66
C SER A 670 2.83 25.13 32.58
N ASN A 671 3.20 25.17 31.29
CA ASN A 671 2.30 25.61 30.23
C ASN A 671 1.44 24.56 29.55
N ASN A 672 1.65 23.25 29.73
CA ASN A 672 0.67 22.27 29.29
C ASN A 672 0.86 20.91 29.99
N SER A 673 -0.23 20.36 30.50
CA SER A 673 -0.37 19.01 31.09
C SER A 673 0.24 18.77 32.47
N ILE A 674 1.48 19.14 32.79
CA ILE A 674 2.15 18.64 34.01
C ILE A 674 1.55 19.22 35.29
N PHE A 675 1.25 20.52 35.40
CA PHE A 675 0.58 21.08 36.60
C PHE A 675 -0.79 20.45 36.87
N MET A 676 -1.64 20.34 35.83
CA MET A 676 -2.95 19.70 35.95
C MET A 676 -2.82 18.21 36.25
N THR A 677 -1.75 17.56 35.79
CA THR A 677 -1.43 16.17 36.09
C THR A 677 -0.94 16.03 37.52
N SER A 678 0.06 16.80 37.97
CA SER A 678 0.50 16.86 39.37
C SER A 678 -0.68 17.13 40.31
N TYR A 679 -1.59 18.04 39.95
CA TYR A 679 -2.81 18.26 40.70
C TYR A 679 -3.76 17.05 40.70
N ARG A 680 -3.99 16.39 39.55
CA ARG A 680 -4.78 15.13 39.45
C ARG A 680 -4.15 13.97 40.24
N ILE A 681 -2.83 13.81 40.17
CA ILE A 681 -2.04 12.82 40.93
C ILE A 681 -2.26 13.06 42.41
N LEU A 682 -1.96 14.27 42.87
CA LEU A 682 -1.93 14.59 44.28
C LEU A 682 -3.34 14.68 44.89
N SER A 683 -4.37 15.06 44.10
CA SER A 683 -5.77 15.05 44.54
C SER A 683 -6.39 13.64 44.66
N LYS A 684 -5.83 12.63 43.98
CA LYS A 684 -6.19 11.21 44.18
C LYS A 684 -5.61 10.64 45.49
N PHE A 685 -4.75 11.36 46.21
CA PHE A 685 -4.08 10.86 47.41
C PHE A 685 -4.53 11.61 48.68
N SER A 686 -5.13 10.88 49.61
CA SER A 686 -5.84 11.40 50.79
C SER A 686 -4.97 11.57 52.06
N SER A 687 -3.65 11.76 51.94
CA SER A 687 -2.82 12.11 53.11
C SER A 687 -2.69 13.62 53.28
N ASN A 688 -2.74 14.10 54.52
CA ASN A 688 -2.60 15.54 54.86
C ASN A 688 -1.30 16.14 54.31
N GLU A 689 -0.21 15.36 54.26
CA GLU A 689 1.07 15.78 53.67
C GLU A 689 0.98 16.03 52.16
N THR A 690 0.13 15.28 51.46
CA THR A 690 -0.07 15.45 50.01
C THR A 690 -0.84 16.72 49.70
N VAL A 691 -1.86 17.03 50.51
CA VAL A 691 -2.62 18.29 50.42
C VAL A 691 -1.72 19.50 50.68
N GLU A 692 -0.82 19.42 51.66
CA GLU A 692 0.13 20.50 51.96
C GLU A 692 1.14 20.73 50.83
N ALA A 693 1.68 19.65 50.24
CA ALA A 693 2.58 19.74 49.09
C ALA A 693 1.88 20.32 47.84
N VAL A 694 0.63 19.94 47.57
CA VAL A 694 -0.22 20.54 46.51
C VAL A 694 -0.41 22.01 46.74
N ASN A 695 -0.77 22.40 47.97
CA ASN A 695 -1.00 23.79 48.30
C ASN A 695 0.28 24.63 48.13
N LYS A 696 1.45 24.09 48.51
CA LYS A 696 2.75 24.75 48.28
C LYS A 696 3.13 24.84 46.80
N ILE A 697 2.86 23.80 45.99
CA ILE A 697 3.06 23.85 44.52
C ILE A 697 2.13 24.89 43.90
N ALA A 698 0.85 24.87 44.27
CA ALA A 698 -0.14 25.80 43.78
C ALA A 698 0.23 27.23 44.17
N GLU A 699 0.67 27.46 45.40
CA GLU A 699 1.14 28.75 45.91
C GLU A 699 2.42 29.22 45.20
N LYS A 700 3.41 28.35 44.95
CA LYS A 700 4.65 28.70 44.22
C LYS A 700 4.37 28.96 42.73
N CYS A 701 3.51 28.18 42.08
CA CYS A 701 3.08 28.39 40.69
C CYS A 701 2.26 29.67 40.56
N LEU A 702 1.31 29.89 41.48
CA LEU A 702 0.52 31.12 41.55
C LEU A 702 1.42 32.31 41.80
N ASN A 703 2.38 32.25 42.73
CA ASN A 703 3.32 33.35 42.99
C ASN A 703 4.25 33.62 41.80
N THR A 704 4.73 32.61 41.08
CA THR A 704 5.58 32.81 39.89
C THR A 704 4.78 33.36 38.71
N GLN A 705 3.58 32.82 38.43
CA GLN A 705 2.67 33.37 37.42
C GLN A 705 2.21 34.79 37.80
N PHE A 706 1.91 35.04 39.07
CA PHE A 706 1.50 36.35 39.59
C PHE A 706 2.65 37.36 39.50
N ASN A 707 3.88 36.98 39.84
CA ASN A 707 5.05 37.86 39.74
C ASN A 707 5.44 38.18 38.29
N GLN A 708 5.21 37.28 37.34
CA GLN A 708 5.42 37.54 35.90
C GLN A 708 4.27 38.33 35.26
N LEU A 709 3.01 38.05 35.64
CA LEU A 709 1.82 38.82 35.22
C LEU A 709 1.80 40.25 35.75
N MET A 710 2.61 40.55 36.78
CA MET A 710 2.81 41.89 37.33
C MET A 710 3.77 42.75 36.50
N ALA A 711 4.32 42.25 35.39
CA ALA A 711 4.85 43.14 34.35
C ALA A 711 3.66 43.87 33.67
N PRO A 712 3.56 45.22 33.75
CA PRO A 712 2.36 45.97 33.34
C PRO A 712 1.86 45.74 31.90
N GLN A 713 2.73 45.25 31.01
CA GLN A 713 2.39 44.95 29.62
C GLN A 713 1.63 43.62 29.42
N GLN A 714 1.79 42.62 30.30
CA GLN A 714 1.09 41.34 30.16
C GLN A 714 -0.35 41.39 30.70
N MET A 715 -0.59 42.14 31.78
CA MET A 715 -1.94 42.39 32.32
C MET A 715 -2.88 43.04 31.29
N LYS A 716 -2.38 43.94 30.45
CA LYS A 716 -3.18 44.59 29.39
C LYS A 716 -3.64 43.61 28.30
N THR A 717 -2.92 42.51 28.08
CA THR A 717 -3.19 41.57 26.99
C THR A 717 -4.18 40.46 27.39
N VAL A 718 -4.16 40.06 28.66
CA VAL A 718 -5.11 39.09 29.25
C VAL A 718 -6.48 39.74 29.52
N PHE A 719 -6.52 40.96 30.09
CA PHE A 719 -7.77 41.63 30.46
C PHE A 719 -8.51 42.35 29.31
N THR A 720 -7.86 42.57 28.15
CA THR A 720 -8.52 43.10 26.94
C THR A 720 -9.05 42.02 26.00
N GLY A 721 -8.93 40.74 26.37
CA GLY A 721 -9.44 39.62 25.57
C GLY A 721 -8.68 39.36 24.27
N ARG A 722 -7.44 39.86 24.12
CA ARG A 722 -6.59 39.66 22.94
C ARG A 722 -5.64 38.46 23.02
N SER A 723 -5.77 37.62 24.05
CA SER A 723 -5.06 36.34 24.12
C SER A 723 -5.56 35.39 23.03
N ARG A 724 -4.66 34.85 22.21
CA ARG A 724 -4.95 33.81 21.21
C ARG A 724 -5.07 32.41 21.82
N ASN A 725 -4.89 32.26 23.15
CA ASN A 725 -4.95 30.97 23.84
C ASN A 725 -6.36 30.73 24.45
N PRO A 726 -7.16 29.78 23.92
CA PRO A 726 -8.54 29.55 24.35
C PRO A 726 -8.70 28.90 25.74
N GLN A 727 -7.64 28.35 26.34
CA GLN A 727 -7.73 27.71 27.66
C GLN A 727 -7.74 28.72 28.82
N ILE A 728 -7.11 29.90 28.68
CA ILE A 728 -7.12 30.96 29.70
C ILE A 728 -8.51 31.59 29.86
N ARG A 729 -9.36 31.54 28.82
CA ARG A 729 -10.73 32.08 28.87
C ARG A 729 -11.74 31.21 29.66
N ASN A 730 -11.42 29.95 29.97
CA ASN A 730 -12.44 28.94 30.32
C ASN A 730 -12.33 28.32 31.72
N SER A 731 -11.37 28.70 32.57
CA SER A 731 -10.97 27.90 33.75
C SER A 731 -11.29 28.47 35.13
N VAL A 732 -12.05 29.57 35.26
CA VAL A 732 -12.38 30.15 36.58
C VAL A 732 -13.90 30.14 36.82
N THR A 733 -14.35 29.53 37.93
CA THR A 733 -15.77 29.51 38.33
C THR A 733 -16.12 30.67 39.24
N LEU A 734 -17.38 31.13 39.20
CA LEU A 734 -17.87 32.26 40.01
C LEU A 734 -17.63 32.07 41.52
N LYS A 735 -17.75 30.83 41.98
CA LYS A 735 -17.59 30.45 43.38
C LYS A 735 -16.13 30.61 43.85
N GLN A 736 -15.17 30.42 42.95
CA GLN A 736 -13.74 30.63 43.23
C GLN A 736 -13.41 32.13 43.27
N LEU A 737 -14.04 32.96 42.41
CA LEU A 737 -13.88 34.41 42.43
C LEU A 737 -14.51 35.06 43.69
N GLU A 738 -15.66 34.55 44.16
CA GLU A 738 -16.29 35.00 45.41
C GLU A 738 -15.45 34.65 46.64
N GLN A 739 -14.87 33.44 46.70
CA GLN A 739 -13.95 33.05 47.77
C GLN A 739 -12.68 33.92 47.76
N PHE A 740 -12.18 34.29 46.58
CA PHE A 740 -11.03 35.20 46.41
C PHE A 740 -11.34 36.62 46.91
N ALA A 741 -12.52 37.16 46.62
CA ALA A 741 -12.91 38.53 47.01
C ALA A 741 -13.16 38.67 48.52
N ILE A 742 -13.65 37.61 49.17
CA ILE A 742 -13.86 37.55 50.63
C ILE A 742 -12.52 37.48 51.37
N GLN A 743 -11.53 36.79 50.81
CA GLN A 743 -10.25 36.54 51.47
C GLN A 743 -9.29 37.76 51.45
N PHE A 744 -9.51 38.74 50.57
CA PHE A 744 -8.59 39.88 50.36
C PHE A 744 -9.24 41.28 50.54
N ASP A 745 -10.45 41.36 51.09
CA ASP A 745 -11.18 42.60 51.44
C ASP A 745 -11.30 43.65 50.31
N ILE A 746 -11.58 43.21 49.08
CA ILE A 746 -11.67 44.09 47.89
C ILE A 746 -13.14 44.34 47.50
N LYS A 747 -14.01 44.50 48.49
CA LYS A 747 -15.48 44.45 48.36
C LYS A 747 -16.07 45.54 47.44
N THR A 748 -15.45 46.71 47.36
CA THR A 748 -15.99 47.85 46.60
C THR A 748 -15.68 47.79 45.10
N SER A 749 -14.51 47.24 44.72
CA SER A 749 -14.14 47.03 43.31
C SER A 749 -14.81 45.77 42.74
N PHE A 750 -15.00 44.74 43.56
CA PHE A 750 -15.70 43.51 43.20
C PHE A 750 -17.18 43.77 42.88
N ASN A 751 -17.88 44.63 43.63
CA ASN A 751 -19.30 44.92 43.37
C ASN A 751 -19.56 45.69 42.05
N LYS A 752 -18.59 46.45 41.54
CA LYS A 752 -18.68 47.06 40.19
C LYS A 752 -18.46 46.03 39.07
N LEU A 753 -17.64 45.00 39.32
CA LEU A 753 -17.37 43.91 38.38
C LEU A 753 -18.46 42.82 38.41
N LEU A 754 -19.01 42.53 39.59
CA LEU A 754 -20.09 41.57 39.80
C LEU A 754 -21.35 41.96 39.00
N ASN A 755 -21.62 43.26 38.83
CA ASN A 755 -22.72 43.74 38.00
C ASN A 755 -22.46 43.55 36.48
N SER A 756 -21.21 43.50 36.01
CA SER A 756 -20.89 43.20 34.61
C SER A 756 -20.78 41.69 34.34
N GLU A 757 -20.34 40.89 35.32
CA GLU A 757 -20.37 39.42 35.25
C GLU A 757 -21.77 38.82 35.46
N ILE A 758 -22.62 39.39 36.32
CA ILE A 758 -24.04 39.01 36.42
C ILE A 758 -24.74 39.26 35.08
N ALA A 759 -24.38 40.33 34.35
CA ALA A 759 -24.88 40.55 32.98
C ALA A 759 -24.36 39.50 31.99
N ALA A 760 -23.10 39.05 32.13
CA ALA A 760 -22.50 38.00 31.28
C ALA A 760 -22.99 36.57 31.61
N LEU A 761 -23.29 36.28 32.88
CA LEU A 761 -23.85 35.01 33.35
C LEU A 761 -25.35 34.93 33.15
N ALA A 762 -26.08 36.06 33.24
CA ALA A 762 -27.44 36.15 32.75
C ALA A 762 -27.46 35.85 31.24
N LYS A 763 -26.47 36.32 30.47
CA LYS A 763 -26.24 35.92 29.07
C LYS A 763 -25.98 34.41 28.93
N LYS A 764 -25.10 33.80 29.75
CA LYS A 764 -24.76 32.37 29.67
C LYS A 764 -25.91 31.43 30.10
N ASN A 765 -26.65 31.77 31.15
CA ASN A 765 -27.86 31.05 31.57
C ASN A 765 -29.02 31.26 30.59
N PHE A 766 -29.09 32.41 29.94
CA PHE A 766 -30.00 32.65 28.82
C PHE A 766 -29.65 31.74 27.64
N TRP A 767 -28.38 31.63 27.24
CA TRP A 767 -27.96 30.74 26.15
C TRP A 767 -28.12 29.25 26.45
N SER A 768 -27.87 28.81 27.69
CA SER A 768 -28.15 27.43 28.12
C SER A 768 -29.65 27.12 28.10
N LYS A 769 -30.49 28.05 28.56
CA LYS A 769 -31.96 27.92 28.46
C LYS A 769 -32.44 27.97 27.02
N VAL A 770 -31.85 28.81 26.16
CA VAL A 770 -32.15 28.88 24.72
C VAL A 770 -31.73 27.59 24.02
N ASP A 771 -30.56 27.01 24.31
CA ASP A 771 -30.12 25.73 23.72
C ASP A 771 -30.98 24.56 24.20
N SER A 772 -31.37 24.54 25.48
CA SER A 772 -32.33 23.57 26.01
C SER A 772 -33.72 23.74 25.40
N LEU A 773 -34.17 24.98 25.19
CA LEU A 773 -35.48 25.27 24.59
C LEU A 773 -35.47 24.92 23.10
N ILE A 774 -34.37 25.18 22.38
CA ILE A 774 -34.16 24.77 20.98
C ILE A 774 -34.18 23.25 20.86
N ARG A 775 -33.53 22.51 21.77
CA ARG A 775 -33.56 21.04 21.77
C ARG A 775 -34.96 20.50 22.10
N GLN A 776 -35.68 21.12 23.05
CA GLN A 776 -37.06 20.74 23.36
C GLN A 776 -38.01 21.03 22.18
N ILE A 777 -37.88 22.19 21.55
CA ILE A 777 -38.64 22.56 20.34
C ILE A 777 -38.31 21.61 19.18
N HIS A 778 -37.04 21.24 18.99
CA HIS A 778 -36.62 20.31 17.93
C HIS A 778 -37.14 18.88 18.16
N VAL A 779 -37.16 18.41 19.41
CA VAL A 779 -37.71 17.10 19.78
C VAL A 779 -39.24 17.09 19.73
N GLN A 780 -39.92 18.19 20.06
CA GLN A 780 -41.39 18.29 20.01
C GLN A 780 -41.93 18.53 18.59
N LEU A 781 -41.24 19.30 17.74
CA LEU A 781 -41.60 19.49 16.32
C LEU A 781 -41.50 18.20 15.49
N LEU A 782 -40.72 17.22 15.95
CA LEU A 782 -40.65 15.88 15.34
C LEU A 782 -41.79 14.96 15.76
N HIS A 783 -42.59 15.30 16.78
CA HIS A 783 -43.52 14.36 17.41
C HIS A 783 -44.97 14.82 17.65
N ASP A 784 -45.35 16.10 17.53
CA ASP A 784 -46.78 16.50 17.66
C ASP A 784 -47.19 17.68 16.77
N ASN A 785 -48.40 17.63 16.19
CA ASN A 785 -48.92 18.59 15.20
C ASN A 785 -49.80 19.73 15.78
N GLU A 786 -49.95 19.86 17.09
CA GLU A 786 -50.79 20.91 17.71
C GLU A 786 -50.06 21.67 18.81
N LEU A 787 -49.44 22.81 18.48
CA LEU A 787 -49.00 23.81 19.47
C LEU A 787 -48.61 25.14 18.79
N ASN A 788 -49.51 26.14 18.76
CA ASN A 788 -49.30 27.37 17.98
C ASN A 788 -49.29 28.71 18.78
N GLU A 789 -49.71 28.75 20.05
CA GLU A 789 -49.79 30.04 20.78
C GLU A 789 -48.63 30.31 21.75
N ASN A 790 -48.15 29.30 22.49
CA ASN A 790 -47.09 29.50 23.48
C ASN A 790 -45.71 29.75 22.85
N LEU A 791 -45.46 29.17 21.66
CA LEU A 791 -44.20 29.36 20.95
C LEU A 791 -44.08 30.77 20.37
N SER A 792 -45.17 31.29 19.79
CA SER A 792 -45.22 32.64 19.20
C SER A 792 -44.99 33.74 20.24
N ASN A 793 -45.59 33.61 21.43
CA ASN A 793 -45.38 34.55 22.54
C ASN A 793 -43.95 34.54 23.07
N THR A 794 -43.35 33.34 23.18
CA THR A 794 -41.97 33.19 23.65
C THR A 794 -40.96 33.77 22.64
N LEU A 795 -41.21 33.60 21.35
CA LEU A 795 -40.39 34.17 20.27
C LEU A 795 -40.52 35.70 20.20
N GLY A 796 -41.72 36.25 20.45
CA GLY A 796 -41.96 37.70 20.49
C GLY A 796 -41.20 38.42 21.61
N GLU A 797 -41.11 37.83 22.81
CA GLU A 797 -40.33 38.42 23.92
C GLU A 797 -38.82 38.39 23.65
N LEU A 798 -38.33 37.35 22.99
CA LEU A 798 -36.92 37.20 22.62
C LEU A 798 -36.50 38.23 21.57
N GLU A 799 -37.37 38.49 20.58
CA GLU A 799 -37.14 39.48 19.51
C GLU A 799 -37.08 40.92 20.07
N GLN A 800 -38.00 41.28 20.98
CA GLN A 800 -38.00 42.58 21.66
C GLN A 800 -36.70 42.84 22.44
N LYS A 801 -36.17 41.83 23.12
CA LYS A 801 -34.92 41.94 23.90
C LYS A 801 -33.65 42.06 23.03
N LEU A 802 -33.70 41.54 21.80
CA LEU A 802 -32.62 41.68 20.83
C LEU A 802 -32.65 43.04 20.12
N ILE A 803 -33.84 43.54 19.77
CA ILE A 803 -34.02 44.85 19.11
C ILE A 803 -33.63 46.01 20.05
N SER A 804 -33.81 45.87 21.36
CA SER A 804 -33.45 46.91 22.33
C SER A 804 -31.94 47.07 22.58
N GLY A 805 -31.07 46.46 21.75
CA GLY A 805 -29.61 46.64 21.79
C GLY A 805 -28.91 45.96 22.97
N ALA A 806 -29.58 45.05 23.70
CA ALA A 806 -28.97 44.37 24.85
C ALA A 806 -28.00 43.23 24.45
N VAL A 807 -27.95 42.85 23.16
CA VAL A 807 -27.09 41.78 22.63
C VAL A 807 -26.69 42.08 21.18
N ASP A 808 -25.40 42.34 20.93
CA ASP A 808 -24.83 42.38 19.56
C ASP A 808 -24.63 40.96 19.04
N ASN A 809 -25.55 40.47 18.20
CA ASN A 809 -25.33 39.28 17.36
C ASN A 809 -26.34 39.20 16.19
N ASP A 810 -25.99 39.82 15.06
CA ASP A 810 -26.84 39.88 13.86
C ASP A 810 -27.26 38.51 13.32
N GLY A 811 -26.41 37.48 13.49
CA GLY A 811 -26.69 36.12 13.02
C GLY A 811 -27.83 35.41 13.77
N PHE A 812 -28.01 35.70 15.07
CA PHE A 812 -29.09 35.08 15.86
C PHE A 812 -30.45 35.77 15.63
N LEU A 813 -30.43 37.07 15.33
CA LEU A 813 -31.62 37.80 14.92
C LEU A 813 -32.11 37.29 13.54
N ILE A 814 -31.20 36.97 12.62
CA ILE A 814 -31.52 36.33 11.34
C ILE A 814 -32.15 34.95 11.57
N TYR A 815 -31.61 34.14 12.48
CA TYR A 815 -32.16 32.83 12.83
C TYR A 815 -33.61 32.92 13.37
N LEU A 816 -33.87 33.81 14.33
CA LEU A 816 -35.22 33.99 14.90
C LEU A 816 -36.23 34.50 13.87
N LYS A 817 -35.80 35.42 12.98
CA LYS A 817 -36.68 35.96 11.95
C LYS A 817 -36.95 34.99 10.81
N LEU A 818 -35.97 34.14 10.44
CA LEU A 818 -36.19 33.03 9.52
C LEU A 818 -37.13 31.98 10.13
N ALA A 819 -36.94 31.60 11.40
CA ALA A 819 -37.83 30.66 12.08
C ALA A 819 -39.29 31.17 12.11
N LYS A 820 -39.51 32.47 12.35
CA LYS A 820 -40.84 33.11 12.29
C LYS A 820 -41.41 33.18 10.87
N PHE A 821 -40.55 33.33 9.85
CA PHE A 821 -40.93 33.34 8.44
C PHE A 821 -41.42 31.96 7.96
N PHE A 822 -40.95 30.87 8.57
CA PHE A 822 -41.37 29.49 8.28
C PHE A 822 -42.54 28.99 9.15
N ASP A 823 -43.07 29.80 10.07
CA ASP A 823 -44.23 29.47 10.92
C ASP A 823 -45.59 29.76 10.22
N VAL A 824 -45.61 29.68 8.88
CA VAL A 824 -46.84 29.65 8.07
C VAL A 824 -47.10 28.18 7.72
N PRO A 825 -48.32 27.65 7.91
CA PRO A 825 -48.55 26.21 7.85
C PRO A 825 -48.22 25.61 6.46
N LYS A 826 -47.14 24.81 6.46
CA LYS A 826 -46.71 23.62 5.66
C LYS A 826 -47.43 23.31 4.31
N PRO A 827 -46.72 22.74 3.30
CA PRO A 827 -45.91 21.52 3.45
C PRO A 827 -44.58 21.48 2.65
N HIS A 828 -43.76 20.45 2.86
CA HIS A 828 -42.62 20.03 1.99
C HIS A 828 -41.21 20.58 2.25
N VAL A 829 -40.81 20.77 3.51
CA VAL A 829 -39.37 20.78 3.87
C VAL A 829 -39.12 19.66 4.86
N GLU A 830 -38.40 18.62 4.44
CA GLU A 830 -38.14 17.43 5.27
C GLU A 830 -36.94 17.63 6.21
N GLN A 831 -35.95 18.45 5.83
CA GLN A 831 -34.77 18.68 6.67
C GLN A 831 -34.08 20.01 6.34
N ILE A 832 -33.80 20.82 7.37
CA ILE A 832 -32.84 21.92 7.33
C ILE A 832 -31.69 21.55 8.26
N THR A 833 -30.45 21.53 7.75
CA THR A 833 -29.26 21.27 8.58
C THR A 833 -28.34 22.49 8.52
N LEU A 834 -27.93 22.96 9.70
CA LEU A 834 -26.98 24.04 9.90
C LEU A 834 -25.70 23.44 10.48
N GLU A 835 -24.62 23.41 9.69
CA GLU A 835 -23.32 22.96 10.19
C GLU A 835 -22.49 24.14 10.67
N TRP A 836 -22.04 24.06 11.92
CA TRP A 836 -21.13 25.02 12.53
C TRP A 836 -19.73 24.42 12.52
N MET A 837 -18.87 24.82 11.57
CA MET A 837 -17.47 24.39 11.57
C MET A 837 -16.71 25.13 12.66
N LYS A 838 -16.33 24.36 13.69
CA LYS A 838 -15.87 24.84 14.98
C LYS A 838 -14.39 25.26 14.97
N HIS A 839 -13.89 25.97 13.96
CA HIS A 839 -12.63 26.73 14.04
C HIS A 839 -12.53 27.79 12.93
N ASN A 840 -12.34 29.05 13.34
CA ASN A 840 -12.07 30.27 12.55
C ASN A 840 -13.27 30.93 11.83
N ASN A 841 -13.62 32.14 12.29
CA ASN A 841 -14.66 33.08 11.81
C ASN A 841 -14.97 33.08 10.29
N TYR A 842 -15.83 32.17 9.79
CA TYR A 842 -16.39 32.16 8.42
C TYR A 842 -17.81 31.52 8.39
N PRO A 843 -18.62 31.70 7.32
CA PRO A 843 -20.08 31.84 7.41
C PRO A 843 -20.87 30.54 7.57
N ILE A 844 -22.11 30.69 8.06
CA ILE A 844 -23.10 29.62 8.29
C ILE A 844 -23.60 29.09 6.94
N THR A 845 -23.55 27.77 6.74
CA THR A 845 -24.13 27.09 5.57
C THR A 845 -25.54 26.56 5.91
N VAL A 846 -26.53 26.90 5.09
CA VAL A 846 -27.91 26.38 5.20
C VAL A 846 -28.17 25.41 4.06
N VAL A 847 -28.44 24.14 4.40
CA VAL A 847 -28.86 23.13 3.42
C VAL A 847 -30.35 22.85 3.62
N ILE A 848 -31.16 23.00 2.57
CA ILE A 848 -32.60 22.72 2.57
C ILE A 848 -32.89 21.63 1.55
N ASN A 849 -33.41 20.48 2.01
CA ASN A 849 -33.83 19.38 1.13
C ASN A 849 -35.35 19.39 0.97
N SER A 850 -35.83 19.48 -0.29
CA SER A 850 -37.24 19.28 -0.65
C SER A 850 -37.36 18.47 -1.95
N PRO A 851 -38.13 17.35 -1.99
CA PRO A 851 -38.12 16.46 -3.16
C PRO A 851 -38.96 16.91 -4.36
N GLN A 852 -39.86 17.90 -4.23
CA GLN A 852 -40.79 18.26 -5.32
C GLN A 852 -41.33 19.69 -5.17
N GLU A 853 -40.90 20.68 -5.96
CA GLU A 853 -41.69 21.90 -6.32
C GLU A 853 -41.07 22.71 -7.50
N THR A 854 -41.89 23.55 -8.14
CA THR A 854 -41.65 24.27 -9.42
C THR A 854 -40.81 25.57 -9.33
N PRO A 855 -40.14 26.02 -10.43
CA PRO A 855 -39.19 27.14 -10.44
C PRO A 855 -39.68 28.51 -9.92
N ASN A 856 -40.97 28.82 -10.04
CA ASN A 856 -41.51 30.15 -9.70
C ASN A 856 -41.48 30.46 -8.18
N ASN A 857 -41.47 29.43 -7.34
CA ASN A 857 -41.38 29.59 -5.88
C ASN A 857 -39.95 29.97 -5.44
N TRP A 858 -38.93 29.49 -6.16
CA TRP A 858 -37.53 29.88 -5.93
C TRP A 858 -37.24 31.34 -6.32
N ILE A 859 -37.85 31.83 -7.40
CA ILE A 859 -37.74 33.23 -7.82
C ILE A 859 -38.38 34.15 -6.77
N THR A 860 -39.58 33.79 -6.29
CA THR A 860 -40.27 34.55 -5.23
C THR A 860 -39.49 34.53 -3.91
N PHE A 861 -38.86 33.39 -3.59
CA PHE A 861 -37.98 33.25 -2.42
C PHE A 861 -36.71 34.11 -2.54
N ALA A 862 -36.04 34.09 -3.68
CA ALA A 862 -34.85 34.93 -3.94
C ALA A 862 -35.18 36.43 -3.94
N GLN A 863 -36.34 36.83 -4.48
CA GLN A 863 -36.81 38.22 -4.44
C GLN A 863 -37.12 38.70 -3.02
N LYS A 864 -37.69 37.84 -2.16
CA LYS A 864 -37.91 38.19 -0.74
C LYS A 864 -36.61 38.28 0.06
N ILE A 865 -35.60 37.45 -0.26
CA ILE A 865 -34.24 37.59 0.29
C ILE A 865 -33.57 38.89 -0.21
N ARG A 866 -33.74 39.26 -1.49
CA ARG A 866 -33.26 40.52 -2.08
C ARG A 866 -33.80 41.74 -1.34
N ASP A 867 -35.11 41.76 -1.08
CA ASP A 867 -35.76 42.88 -0.41
C ASP A 867 -35.36 42.96 1.09
N TYR A 868 -34.89 41.85 1.67
CA TYR A 868 -34.35 41.80 3.04
C TYR A 868 -32.88 42.25 3.13
N TYR A 869 -32.07 41.97 2.11
CA TYR A 869 -30.65 42.37 2.03
C TYR A 869 -30.44 43.82 1.57
N PHE A 870 -31.48 44.50 1.10
CA PHE A 870 -31.45 45.91 0.67
C PHE A 870 -31.12 46.92 1.79
N LEU A 871 -30.93 46.47 3.03
CA LEU A 871 -30.53 47.29 4.18
C LEU A 871 -29.00 47.34 4.40
N PHE A 872 -28.19 46.62 3.61
CA PHE A 872 -26.73 46.60 3.75
C PHE A 872 -26.02 46.82 2.40
N ASP A 873 -25.10 47.77 2.38
CA ASP A 873 -24.56 48.47 1.22
C ASP A 873 -23.54 47.63 0.41
N ASN A 874 -24.02 46.69 -0.42
CA ASN A 874 -23.17 45.87 -1.31
C ASN A 874 -23.82 45.57 -2.67
N GLN A 875 -24.14 46.64 -3.41
CA GLN A 875 -24.82 46.60 -4.73
C GLN A 875 -24.09 45.75 -5.79
N LYS A 876 -22.74 45.74 -5.79
CA LYS A 876 -21.93 45.08 -6.84
C LYS A 876 -22.01 43.55 -6.88
N ILE A 877 -22.31 42.90 -5.74
CA ILE A 877 -22.33 41.43 -5.65
C ILE A 877 -23.66 40.89 -6.19
N VAL A 878 -24.75 41.64 -6.01
CA VAL A 878 -26.09 41.25 -6.45
C VAL A 878 -26.26 41.46 -7.95
N ASP A 879 -25.73 42.55 -8.51
CA ASP A 879 -25.79 42.83 -9.95
C ASP A 879 -25.04 41.75 -10.77
N GLY A 880 -23.91 41.24 -10.27
CA GLY A 880 -23.18 40.13 -10.89
C GLY A 880 -23.85 38.75 -10.75
N LEU A 881 -24.83 38.62 -9.85
CA LEU A 881 -25.61 37.40 -9.62
C LEU A 881 -26.84 37.33 -10.53
N ILE A 882 -27.46 38.48 -10.82
CA ILE A 882 -28.61 38.59 -11.74
C ILE A 882 -28.14 38.36 -13.18
N GLU A 883 -26.97 38.87 -13.57
CA GLU A 883 -26.39 38.64 -14.90
C GLU A 883 -26.07 37.16 -15.17
N LYS A 884 -25.78 36.37 -14.12
CA LYS A 884 -25.48 34.93 -14.23
C LYS A 884 -26.72 34.02 -14.15
N LEU A 885 -27.83 34.51 -13.62
CA LEU A 885 -29.07 33.73 -13.48
C LEU A 885 -30.05 33.90 -14.64
N ASP A 886 -29.84 34.89 -15.54
CA ASP A 886 -30.71 35.15 -16.68
C ASP A 886 -30.34 34.37 -17.97
N ILE A 887 -29.31 33.50 -17.92
CA ILE A 887 -28.90 32.65 -19.04
C ILE A 887 -29.26 31.17 -18.76
N LYS A 888 -30.54 30.88 -18.95
CA LYS A 888 -31.22 29.60 -19.24
C LYS A 888 -31.17 28.42 -18.24
N LEU A 889 -32.31 28.28 -17.55
CA LEU A 889 -32.97 27.01 -17.22
C LEU A 889 -33.24 26.17 -18.48
N GLU A 890 -32.51 25.08 -18.70
CA GLU A 890 -32.98 23.98 -19.56
C GLU A 890 -32.18 22.68 -19.28
N LYS A 891 -32.32 22.13 -18.07
CA LYS A 891 -32.21 20.69 -17.69
C LYS A 891 -32.01 20.57 -16.17
N ALA A 892 -33.00 20.01 -15.49
CA ALA A 892 -33.01 19.85 -14.04
C ALA A 892 -32.31 18.55 -13.61
N THR A 893 -31.24 18.64 -12.81
CA THR A 893 -30.85 17.63 -11.81
C THR A 893 -29.99 18.33 -10.73
N LEU A 894 -30.40 18.17 -9.46
CA LEU A 894 -29.76 18.62 -8.20
C LEU A 894 -28.89 19.90 -8.25
N LEU A 895 -29.44 21.02 -7.76
CA LEU A 895 -28.67 22.23 -7.48
C LEU A 895 -28.31 22.29 -5.99
N THR A 896 -27.04 22.03 -5.66
CA THR A 896 -26.45 22.35 -4.34
C THR A 896 -25.92 23.78 -4.41
N LEU A 897 -26.58 24.74 -3.76
CA LEU A 897 -26.07 26.12 -3.64
C LEU A 897 -25.03 26.18 -2.52
N GLN A 898 -23.75 26.06 -2.88
CA GLN A 898 -22.62 26.13 -1.97
C GLN A 898 -22.00 27.54 -2.06
N PHE A 899 -22.08 28.32 -0.97
CA PHE A 899 -21.33 29.57 -0.85
C PHE A 899 -19.99 29.26 -0.17
N CYS A 900 -18.94 29.06 -0.96
CA CYS A 900 -17.56 29.01 -0.48
C CYS A 900 -16.64 29.74 -1.46
N ILE A 901 -15.84 30.68 -0.95
CA ILE A 901 -14.55 31.01 -1.56
C ILE A 901 -13.67 29.78 -1.34
N CYS A 902 -13.19 29.21 -2.46
CA CYS A 902 -12.45 27.95 -2.68
C CYS A 902 -12.09 27.07 -1.47
N PRO A 903 -12.47 25.78 -1.54
CA PRO A 903 -11.43 24.79 -1.82
C PRO A 903 -11.84 23.65 -2.78
N PHE A 904 -10.85 23.19 -3.57
CA PHE A 904 -10.75 21.99 -4.43
C PHE A 904 -11.90 21.66 -5.39
N ARG A 905 -11.68 21.88 -6.70
CA ARG A 905 -12.50 21.34 -7.79
C ARG A 905 -11.94 20.01 -8.29
N ASN A 906 -12.83 19.07 -8.57
CA ASN A 906 -12.54 17.76 -9.16
C ASN A 906 -11.99 17.95 -10.61
N PRO A 907 -10.95 17.23 -11.07
CA PRO A 907 -10.40 17.34 -12.43
C PRO A 907 -11.46 17.17 -13.55
N VAL A 908 -12.51 16.39 -13.31
CA VAL A 908 -13.63 16.20 -14.25
C VAL A 908 -14.45 17.50 -14.44
N ASP A 909 -14.53 18.37 -13.43
CA ASP A 909 -15.21 19.67 -13.56
C ASP A 909 -14.33 20.71 -14.30
N LEU A 910 -13.01 20.54 -14.32
CA LEU A 910 -12.07 21.45 -14.99
C LEU A 910 -12.08 21.25 -16.51
N SER A 911 -12.03 20.00 -16.98
CA SER A 911 -12.14 19.63 -18.40
C SER A 911 -13.41 20.22 -19.05
N ASN A 912 -14.52 20.19 -18.30
CA ASN A 912 -15.81 20.73 -18.74
C ASN A 912 -15.85 22.26 -18.78
N ILE A 913 -15.10 22.97 -17.92
CA ILE A 913 -15.03 24.44 -17.93
C ILE A 913 -14.14 24.93 -19.07
N VAL A 914 -12.98 24.29 -19.28
CA VAL A 914 -12.02 24.65 -20.33
C VAL A 914 -12.58 24.36 -21.72
N SER A 915 -13.20 23.19 -21.93
CA SER A 915 -13.87 22.86 -23.20
C SER A 915 -14.99 23.85 -23.55
N LYS A 916 -15.65 24.43 -22.54
CA LYS A 916 -16.75 25.38 -22.72
C LYS A 916 -16.27 26.79 -23.04
N GLU A 917 -15.19 27.27 -22.41
CA GLU A 917 -14.53 28.55 -22.76
C GLU A 917 -13.90 28.50 -24.18
N ILE A 918 -13.30 27.37 -24.57
CA ILE A 918 -12.77 27.15 -25.93
C ILE A 918 -13.88 27.26 -26.99
N SER A 919 -15.09 26.79 -26.69
CA SER A 919 -16.21 26.85 -27.63
C SER A 919 -16.86 28.23 -27.80
N HIS A 920 -16.57 29.21 -26.93
CA HIS A 920 -17.29 30.50 -26.87
C HIS A 920 -16.42 31.74 -27.13
N ASN A 921 -15.10 31.63 -27.24
CA ASN A 921 -14.20 32.77 -27.46
C ASN A 921 -13.34 32.58 -28.72
N SER A 922 -13.44 33.50 -29.67
CA SER A 922 -12.81 33.39 -31.00
C SER A 922 -11.38 33.95 -31.09
N SER A 923 -10.73 34.30 -29.96
CA SER A 923 -9.31 34.68 -29.97
C SER A 923 -8.49 33.82 -29.02
N GLY A 924 -7.62 32.99 -29.60
CA GLY A 924 -6.83 31.97 -28.89
C GLY A 924 -5.89 32.54 -27.80
N ASP A 925 -5.49 33.80 -27.91
CA ASP A 925 -4.49 34.39 -27.00
C ASP A 925 -5.03 34.66 -25.59
N LYS A 926 -6.32 35.00 -25.45
CA LYS A 926 -6.94 35.20 -24.12
C LYS A 926 -7.22 33.89 -23.41
N ILE A 927 -7.50 32.82 -24.16
CA ILE A 927 -7.69 31.47 -23.61
C ILE A 927 -6.35 30.93 -23.12
N LYS A 928 -5.28 31.08 -23.93
CA LYS A 928 -3.92 30.67 -23.54
C LYS A 928 -3.45 31.38 -22.25
N SER A 929 -3.67 32.68 -22.10
CA SER A 929 -3.31 33.41 -20.87
C SER A 929 -4.09 32.93 -19.64
N LYS A 930 -5.41 32.75 -19.72
CA LYS A 930 -6.21 32.27 -18.57
C LYS A 930 -5.91 30.83 -18.19
N VAL A 931 -5.64 29.96 -19.17
CA VAL A 931 -5.23 28.57 -18.91
C VAL A 931 -3.85 28.56 -18.26
N LYS A 932 -2.90 29.38 -18.73
CA LYS A 932 -1.58 29.54 -18.11
C LYS A 932 -1.66 29.96 -16.64
N ASP A 933 -2.44 31.00 -16.31
CA ASP A 933 -2.59 31.48 -14.92
C ASP A 933 -3.17 30.40 -13.99
N TYR A 934 -4.14 29.62 -14.48
CA TYR A 934 -4.79 28.56 -13.70
C TYR A 934 -3.90 27.33 -13.50
N VAL A 935 -3.08 27.00 -14.50
CA VAL A 935 -2.11 25.89 -14.45
C VAL A 935 -0.97 26.23 -13.51
N ALA A 936 -0.48 27.47 -13.52
CA ALA A 936 0.50 27.94 -12.55
C ALA A 936 -0.05 27.79 -11.11
N GLU A 937 -1.26 28.27 -10.84
CA GLU A 937 -1.87 28.19 -9.52
C GLU A 937 -2.05 26.73 -9.03
N TYR A 938 -2.48 25.81 -9.90
CA TYR A 938 -2.67 24.39 -9.55
C TYR A 938 -1.34 23.65 -9.32
N THR A 939 -0.32 23.92 -10.14
CA THR A 939 0.99 23.26 -10.07
C THR A 939 1.77 23.73 -8.84
N THR A 940 1.73 25.04 -8.53
CA THR A 940 2.29 25.60 -7.28
C THR A 940 1.60 25.04 -6.03
N GLN A 941 0.30 24.70 -6.10
CA GLN A 941 -0.42 24.04 -5.00
C GLN A 941 -0.03 22.56 -4.81
N ILE A 942 0.23 21.82 -5.89
CA ILE A 942 0.75 20.44 -5.83
C ILE A 942 2.15 20.42 -5.19
N PHE A 943 3.02 21.38 -5.56
CA PHE A 943 4.38 21.44 -5.05
C PHE A 943 4.48 21.84 -3.57
N ASN A 944 3.58 22.71 -3.10
CA ASN A 944 3.57 23.17 -1.71
C ASN A 944 2.92 22.16 -0.72
N TYR A 945 2.27 21.12 -1.22
CA TYR A 945 1.61 20.10 -0.38
C TYR A 945 2.39 18.78 -0.39
N ARG A 946 3.38 18.71 0.52
CA ARG A 946 4.33 17.58 0.78
C ARG A 946 5.46 17.46 -0.24
N ARG A 947 6.66 17.09 0.27
CA ARG A 947 7.88 16.74 -0.48
C ARG A 947 7.62 15.60 -1.48
N SER A 948 7.00 15.91 -2.60
CA SER A 948 6.73 14.97 -3.70
C SER A 948 7.98 14.92 -4.59
N SER A 949 8.32 13.75 -5.15
CA SER A 949 9.47 13.63 -6.04
C SER A 949 9.18 14.25 -7.41
N TYR A 950 10.21 14.72 -8.12
CA TYR A 950 10.08 15.33 -9.46
C TYR A 950 9.33 14.42 -10.46
N ASN A 951 9.51 13.10 -10.36
CA ASN A 951 8.83 12.13 -11.22
C ASN A 951 7.31 12.09 -10.98
N GLU A 952 6.86 12.25 -9.73
CA GLU A 952 5.42 12.29 -9.43
C GLU A 952 4.74 13.55 -10.00
N VAL A 953 5.46 14.67 -10.03
CA VAL A 953 4.98 15.93 -10.65
C VAL A 953 4.88 15.77 -12.17
N ILE A 954 5.88 15.15 -12.80
CA ILE A 954 5.87 14.87 -14.23
C ILE A 954 4.72 13.93 -14.61
N ASP A 955 4.49 12.85 -13.86
CA ASP A 955 3.42 11.91 -14.17
C ASP A 955 2.02 12.50 -13.96
N ARG A 956 1.84 13.36 -12.95
CA ARG A 956 0.60 14.12 -12.79
C ARG A 956 0.40 15.16 -13.89
N PHE A 957 1.47 15.81 -14.35
CA PHE A 957 1.42 16.74 -15.49
C PHE A 957 1.09 16.03 -16.81
N LYS A 958 1.55 14.78 -17.01
CA LYS A 958 1.16 13.94 -18.16
C LYS A 958 -0.33 13.65 -18.17
N ILE A 959 -0.87 13.18 -17.04
CA ILE A 959 -2.31 12.89 -16.91
C ILE A 959 -3.12 14.17 -17.18
N PHE A 960 -2.70 15.29 -16.59
CA PHE A 960 -3.34 16.57 -16.77
C PHE A 960 -3.28 17.09 -18.22
N SER A 961 -2.16 16.93 -18.90
CA SER A 961 -1.98 17.29 -20.32
C SER A 961 -2.90 16.49 -21.24
N ILE A 962 -3.03 15.19 -20.98
CA ILE A 962 -3.93 14.29 -21.70
C ILE A 962 -5.39 14.72 -21.48
N ASP A 963 -5.76 15.03 -20.24
CA ASP A 963 -7.12 15.46 -19.89
C ASP A 963 -7.50 16.82 -20.51
N LEU A 964 -6.51 17.65 -20.84
CA LEU A 964 -6.68 18.93 -21.55
C LEU A 964 -6.62 18.80 -23.08
N GLY A 965 -6.29 17.62 -23.61
CA GLY A 965 -6.14 17.38 -25.05
C GLY A 965 -4.97 18.14 -25.68
N LEU A 966 -3.94 18.47 -24.89
CA LEU A 966 -2.74 19.13 -25.41
C LEU A 966 -1.94 18.16 -26.27
N THR A 967 -1.37 18.67 -27.36
CA THR A 967 -0.35 17.92 -28.11
C THR A 967 0.93 17.79 -27.28
N PRO A 968 1.78 16.78 -27.50
CA PRO A 968 3.05 16.65 -26.80
C PRO A 968 3.93 17.92 -26.87
N GLU A 969 3.89 18.65 -27.99
CA GLU A 969 4.61 19.92 -28.18
C GLU A 969 4.02 21.04 -27.31
N GLU A 970 2.69 21.17 -27.24
CA GLU A 970 2.04 22.16 -26.37
C GLU A 970 2.23 21.85 -24.88
N SER A 971 2.26 20.57 -24.51
CA SER A 971 2.59 20.12 -23.16
C SER A 971 4.02 20.47 -22.78
N LEU A 972 4.97 20.31 -23.72
CA LEU A 972 6.36 20.64 -23.50
C LEU A 972 6.57 22.15 -23.36
N ASP A 973 5.99 22.95 -24.26
CA ASP A 973 6.07 24.42 -24.21
C ASP A 973 5.48 24.97 -22.90
N LEU A 974 4.39 24.37 -22.42
CA LEU A 974 3.75 24.76 -21.16
C LEU A 974 4.61 24.39 -19.95
N LEU A 975 5.28 23.23 -19.98
CA LEU A 975 6.17 22.78 -18.92
C LEU A 975 7.45 23.61 -18.86
N VAL A 976 8.08 23.88 -20.00
CA VAL A 976 9.30 24.72 -20.12
C VAL A 976 9.01 26.14 -19.63
N TRP A 977 7.93 26.75 -20.10
CA TRP A 977 7.51 28.08 -19.65
C TRP A 977 7.28 28.13 -18.13
N TRP A 978 6.63 27.12 -17.55
CA TRP A 978 6.40 27.09 -16.10
C TRP A 978 7.70 26.97 -15.30
N LEU A 979 8.66 26.16 -15.78
CA LEU A 979 9.96 26.01 -15.14
C LEU A 979 10.83 27.28 -15.21
N GLU A 980 10.70 28.06 -16.29
CA GLU A 980 11.32 29.39 -16.41
C GLU A 980 10.74 30.38 -15.39
N GLU A 981 9.41 30.46 -15.28
CA GLU A 981 8.73 31.39 -14.34
C GLU A 981 9.04 31.08 -12.87
N GLU A 982 9.21 29.81 -12.50
CA GLU A 982 9.60 29.39 -11.15
C GLU A 982 11.13 29.48 -10.90
N GLY A 983 11.90 29.97 -11.89
CA GLY A 983 13.35 30.12 -11.82
C GLY A 983 14.11 28.79 -11.72
N GLN A 984 13.47 27.67 -12.11
CA GLN A 984 14.05 26.32 -12.10
C GLN A 984 14.79 25.99 -13.41
N LEU A 985 14.56 26.77 -14.47
CA LEU A 985 15.22 26.67 -15.76
C LEU A 985 15.65 28.07 -16.22
N ASP A 986 16.94 28.23 -16.57
CA ASP A 986 17.49 29.49 -17.09
C ASP A 986 17.91 29.27 -18.55
N VAL A 987 17.00 29.57 -19.47
CA VAL A 987 17.17 29.28 -20.90
C VAL A 987 18.22 30.19 -21.55
N GLU A 988 18.42 31.42 -21.06
CA GLU A 988 19.51 32.30 -21.52
C GLU A 988 20.90 31.70 -21.20
N LYS A 989 21.07 31.01 -20.06
CA LYS A 989 22.33 30.29 -19.76
C LYS A 989 22.53 29.03 -20.58
N LEU A 990 21.46 28.37 -21.02
CA LEU A 990 21.52 27.23 -21.94
C LEU A 990 21.88 27.65 -23.37
N GLU A 991 21.43 28.83 -23.81
CA GLU A 991 21.76 29.39 -25.13
C GLU A 991 23.17 30.01 -25.20
N MET A 992 23.71 30.53 -24.09
CA MET A 992 25.01 31.21 -24.05
C MET A 992 26.23 30.31 -23.81
N GLY A 993 26.07 28.99 -23.69
CA GLY A 993 27.14 28.07 -23.32
C GLY A 993 27.32 26.89 -24.26
N ILE A 994 27.71 27.12 -25.53
CA ILE A 994 28.08 26.04 -26.46
C ILE A 994 29.36 26.40 -27.22
N GLU A 995 30.50 26.24 -26.55
CA GLU A 995 31.71 25.71 -27.18
C GLU A 995 32.27 24.65 -26.20
N ASP A 996 32.10 23.38 -26.57
CA ASP A 996 32.68 22.16 -25.95
C ASP A 996 32.23 21.80 -24.49
N PRO A 997 31.21 20.92 -24.33
CA PRO A 997 30.73 20.47 -23.01
C PRO A 997 31.72 19.60 -22.22
N TRP A 998 32.85 19.18 -22.80
CA TRP A 998 33.68 18.14 -22.20
C TRP A 998 34.98 18.64 -21.56
N ASN A 999 35.29 19.95 -21.59
CA ASN A 999 36.61 20.40 -21.14
C ASN A 999 36.73 21.64 -20.23
N GLN A 1000 35.67 22.32 -19.81
CA GLN A 1000 35.83 23.38 -18.79
C GLN A 1000 34.71 23.44 -17.74
N GLY A 1001 34.95 22.80 -16.60
CA GLY A 1001 34.72 23.32 -15.24
C GLY A 1001 33.33 23.77 -14.76
N GLY A 1002 32.28 23.78 -15.60
CA GLY A 1002 30.92 24.14 -15.19
C GLY A 1002 30.14 22.94 -14.67
N ARG A 1003 29.85 22.90 -13.36
CA ARG A 1003 29.00 21.86 -12.75
C ARG A 1003 27.53 22.10 -13.09
N ILE A 1004 27.00 21.35 -14.05
CA ILE A 1004 25.57 21.02 -14.10
C ILE A 1004 25.35 19.87 -13.09
N SER A 1005 24.40 20.01 -12.17
CA SER A 1005 24.07 18.95 -11.21
C SER A 1005 23.57 17.69 -11.94
N GLU A 1006 23.89 16.50 -11.42
CA GLU A 1006 23.44 15.23 -12.01
C GLU A 1006 21.90 15.14 -12.11
N GLU A 1007 21.18 15.77 -11.17
CA GLU A 1007 19.73 15.89 -11.19
C GLU A 1007 19.21 16.63 -12.44
N ASN A 1008 19.93 17.66 -12.90
CA ASN A 1008 19.57 18.40 -14.11
C ASN A 1008 19.92 17.62 -15.39
N LYS A 1009 20.94 16.75 -15.36
CA LYS A 1009 21.26 15.87 -16.50
C LYS A 1009 20.23 14.78 -16.66
N GLU A 1010 19.83 14.15 -15.55
CA GLU A 1010 18.78 13.12 -15.54
C GLU A 1010 17.43 13.71 -15.97
N PHE A 1011 17.14 14.94 -15.57
CA PHE A 1011 15.97 15.70 -16.01
C PHE A 1011 15.94 15.92 -17.53
N ILE A 1012 17.05 16.35 -18.14
CA ILE A 1012 17.17 16.56 -19.60
C ILE A 1012 17.05 15.24 -20.38
N ILE A 1013 17.64 14.15 -19.86
CA ILE A 1013 17.55 12.82 -20.48
C ILE A 1013 16.10 12.30 -20.47
N ASN A 1014 15.39 12.51 -19.37
CA ASN A 1014 13.97 12.11 -19.25
C ASN A 1014 13.06 12.96 -20.13
N LEU A 1015 13.34 14.26 -20.30
CA LEU A 1015 12.67 15.13 -21.27
C LEU A 1015 12.84 14.66 -22.72
N ASN A 1016 14.04 14.22 -23.10
CA ASN A 1016 14.31 13.67 -24.44
C ASN A 1016 13.59 12.34 -24.69
N LYS A 1017 13.51 11.46 -23.68
CA LYS A 1017 12.75 10.19 -23.78
C LYS A 1017 11.25 10.41 -23.96
N ILE A 1018 10.72 11.53 -23.46
CA ILE A 1018 9.30 11.90 -23.60
C ILE A 1018 8.97 12.36 -25.04
N CYS A 1019 9.90 13.00 -25.74
CA CYS A 1019 9.61 13.73 -26.98
C CYS A 1019 10.03 12.97 -28.25
N ASN A 1020 9.60 11.72 -28.41
CA ASN A 1020 10.00 10.81 -29.50
C ASN A 1020 9.51 11.24 -30.93
N THR A 1021 9.77 12.48 -31.33
CA THR A 1021 9.42 13.11 -32.61
C THR A 1021 10.55 14.02 -33.07
N LYS A 1022 10.98 13.85 -34.34
CA LYS A 1022 11.94 14.71 -35.04
C LYS A 1022 11.35 16.12 -35.23
N SER A 1023 11.41 16.97 -34.21
CA SER A 1023 10.99 18.37 -34.29
C SER A 1023 12.14 19.27 -34.76
N SER A 1024 11.85 20.15 -35.73
CA SER A 1024 12.78 21.17 -36.25
C SER A 1024 13.13 22.25 -35.22
N SER A 1025 12.39 22.37 -34.13
CA SER A 1025 12.64 23.35 -33.06
C SER A 1025 13.84 22.95 -32.19
N ILE A 1026 14.07 21.64 -32.00
CA ILE A 1026 15.23 21.10 -31.27
C ILE A 1026 16.51 21.15 -32.13
N ALA A 1027 16.37 21.11 -33.46
CA ALA A 1027 17.52 21.17 -34.38
C ALA A 1027 18.30 22.50 -34.31
N ASN A 1028 17.69 23.58 -33.81
CA ASN A 1028 18.36 24.86 -33.61
C ASN A 1028 19.19 24.94 -32.31
N LEU A 1029 19.11 23.95 -31.43
CA LEU A 1029 19.88 23.89 -30.17
C LEU A 1029 21.26 23.22 -30.33
N GLY A 1030 21.67 22.86 -31.56
CA GLY A 1030 23.08 22.56 -31.87
C GLY A 1030 23.65 21.23 -31.36
N PHE A 1031 22.82 20.27 -30.91
CA PHE A 1031 23.34 19.07 -30.23
C PHE A 1031 23.84 17.92 -31.12
N PHE A 1032 23.66 17.94 -32.44
CA PHE A 1032 24.32 16.99 -33.36
C PHE A 1032 24.54 17.60 -34.74
N SER A 1033 25.79 17.60 -35.23
CA SER A 1033 26.09 17.86 -36.64
C SER A 1033 25.78 16.61 -37.46
N THR A 1034 24.76 16.67 -38.31
CA THR A 1034 24.61 15.69 -39.40
C THR A 1034 25.75 15.86 -40.41
N PRO A 1035 26.39 14.79 -40.91
CA PRO A 1035 27.34 14.90 -42.00
C PRO A 1035 26.64 15.46 -43.23
N LYS A 1036 27.25 16.48 -43.85
CA LYS A 1036 26.81 17.02 -45.15
C LYS A 1036 26.79 15.88 -46.18
N THR A 1037 25.60 15.52 -46.64
CA THR A 1037 25.41 14.76 -47.87
C THR A 1037 25.92 15.59 -49.05
N ILE A 1038 26.88 15.02 -49.77
CA ILE A 1038 27.34 15.49 -51.08
C ILE A 1038 26.23 15.14 -52.10
N PRO A 1039 25.84 16.03 -53.02
CA PRO A 1039 24.76 15.76 -53.95
C PRO A 1039 25.20 14.73 -55.00
N GLU A 1040 24.42 13.66 -55.14
CA GLU A 1040 24.51 12.72 -56.24
C GLU A 1040 24.15 13.40 -57.56
N THR A 1041 24.99 13.20 -58.57
CA THR A 1041 24.64 13.42 -59.97
C THR A 1041 23.83 12.23 -60.46
N GLU A 1042 22.63 12.52 -60.95
CA GLU A 1042 21.76 11.61 -61.70
C GLU A 1042 22.50 11.02 -62.92
N GLU A 1043 22.57 9.69 -63.00
CA GLU A 1043 22.56 9.01 -64.30
C GLU A 1043 21.63 7.79 -64.25
N ASN A 1044 20.68 7.81 -65.19
CA ASN A 1044 19.70 6.80 -65.51
C ASN A 1044 20.32 5.40 -65.65
N TYR A 1045 19.64 4.36 -65.15
CA TYR A 1045 19.40 3.15 -65.96
C TYR A 1045 18.10 2.45 -65.54
N ASP A 1046 17.24 2.36 -66.55
CA ASP A 1046 16.02 1.57 -66.62
C ASP A 1046 16.32 0.06 -66.62
N ALA A 1047 15.25 -0.69 -66.33
CA ALA A 1047 14.97 -2.10 -66.67
C ALA A 1047 15.23 -3.19 -65.62
N GLY A 1048 14.16 -3.92 -65.27
CA GLY A 1048 14.26 -5.30 -64.80
C GLY A 1048 13.11 -5.84 -63.96
N LEU A 1049 11.98 -6.17 -64.59
CA LEU A 1049 10.88 -6.97 -64.05
C LEU A 1049 11.31 -8.40 -63.66
N SER A 1050 10.85 -8.90 -62.50
CA SER A 1050 10.23 -10.24 -62.30
C SER A 1050 9.98 -10.47 -60.79
N ASP A 1051 8.75 -10.41 -60.26
CA ASP A 1051 7.74 -11.49 -60.17
C ASP A 1051 8.21 -12.82 -59.54
N SER A 1052 7.78 -13.06 -58.28
CA SER A 1052 7.30 -14.35 -57.71
C SER A 1052 7.04 -14.15 -56.19
N LYS A 1053 5.81 -13.91 -55.69
CA LYS A 1053 4.75 -14.87 -55.33
C LYS A 1053 5.18 -16.31 -55.01
N SER A 1054 5.15 -16.67 -53.72
CA SER A 1054 4.41 -17.81 -53.07
C SER A 1054 5.12 -18.23 -51.76
N LEU A 1055 4.55 -18.04 -50.57
CA LEU A 1055 3.62 -18.93 -49.83
C LEU A 1055 4.17 -20.34 -49.57
N ASN A 1056 4.59 -20.60 -48.33
CA ASN A 1056 3.98 -21.56 -47.40
C ASN A 1056 4.39 -21.25 -45.97
#